data_AF-A0A2H6KJL7-F1
#
_entry.id   AF-A0A2H6KJL7-F1
#
_cell.length_a   1.000
_cell.length_b   1.000
_cell.length_c   1.000
_cell.angle_alpha   90.00
_cell.angle_beta   90.00
_cell.angle_gamma   90.00
#
_symmetry.space_group_name_H-M   'P 1'
#
loop_
_entity.id
_entity.type
_entity.pdbx_description
1 polymer ?
#
loop_
_entity_poly.entity_id
_entity_poly.type
_entity_poly.pdbx_seq_one_letter_code
_entity_poly.pdbx_strand_id
1 'polypeptide(L)'
;MERQIDSLNKQKDEQRKASVKTPSVSGPEIAELERLIEQKNQELQKQKESRERQITQLKSALKEPEKEIDEYIKNLTAQIADINKKIDDIKQAERKKNKDLKDADISIPSHLSNPLETAQAKLQSHEASLTSLQSLGKLMKFNESVKTSTTGECKSILNNLCSGLEKFLGYQETSKGYDGTGIVYSDLDRLCDGVMSFILQCLKGSQTLLSFYYPNITQTIKDLEGKIGKGLGLKGFGEAIGIVRDGLQGYESGMEGRINRFKSWYDAMLKNEITELNKEILSFGKKPLKAQLNVVSSMAKMFLQRATFGEKAKNGLDEELREKLDKSVGLVKMAVEIFQKITNDIHVNEAAMLVDAQLDQHEKHINRTVNTVINTLNNQLDVEFKEIFKKLTNLKNEALRTQVDGIRQTVKSAKELVHDCVTDFEKIYEENIIKEFKYIKAQIETFTQTSSPLISIFNNVRNKVMDLKHNVVSDLTKLKGTVNKALRDYVTKVSDAMKNGARSADVSSAFANFGQGVLTQTADNPGVKKLAATLDKSHLKSWFEGVRDNLAHALEGALFSLQQIATMPNSTGRQPLDPKPLIEALQADLIEKVETAFGKNGWTFSITLGQNDVMNEFHAAEQAINGSVSQIGTQLAKLKKLPETINDTSEEAQKIMKDIKIQFTTLQGKIENIEDSVSTADNGLQRAIDALSKAVEQSRVSTISDSEIRKGTLLSQVQQSFSTLTSQVQSLFAKQKQAELTQLQTVVTAQLAEIGRIIAEDKATGVKGFLTRLNEGFDETLDISTLNSNTTLDELASNAKFFFYGLMIYVADQVKTPKPDKTPPKEENDQSRQVDKIRDGVNTLLNKLTHFNKTSTDNLTSLKMSLTNLTPKKFDGNNNKLLDLISDGVGDFIKQLEYAYVSAYSGQQLGDELLIDIMSSVTKTSELTHEGRNCSKAICSIIDILYHAFNDFNSGILHPESSWSSQRIKSTTDFGAFLKRSGYRVPSNRDNNDGELKNKNDMTGNVIKAKIDVRINAQLETVASWKKTDSDIYFMDLLNFLYHVLHAYFRVCHYQIYDRPRQPTTVSHMLQWLSGLGIIPCFPNSKHTLRNYFISLINTKMTIIPQFLPTN
;
A
#
# COMPACT_ATOMS: atom_id res chain seq x y z
N MET A 1 108.74 -44.14 -3.42
CA MET A 1 108.40 -44.74 -2.11
C MET A 1 107.02 -44.33 -1.65
N GLU A 2 106.72 -43.07 -1.33
CA GLU A 2 105.37 -42.64 -0.85
C GLU A 2 104.22 -43.18 -1.73
N ARG A 3 104.25 -42.97 -3.05
CA ARG A 3 103.23 -43.55 -3.98
C ARG A 3 103.15 -45.09 -3.97
N GLN A 4 104.22 -45.78 -3.57
CA GLN A 4 104.24 -47.25 -3.44
C GLN A 4 103.67 -47.67 -2.08
N ILE A 5 103.93 -46.92 -1.02
CA ILE A 5 103.30 -47.07 0.30
C ILE A 5 101.79 -46.82 0.19
N ASP A 6 101.37 -45.75 -0.51
CA ASP A 6 99.96 -45.48 -0.85
C ASP A 6 99.32 -46.67 -1.60
N SER A 7 100.03 -47.25 -2.59
CA SER A 7 99.56 -48.41 -3.34
C SER A 7 99.44 -49.67 -2.49
N LEU A 8 100.38 -49.90 -1.56
CA LEU A 8 100.36 -51.04 -0.64
C LEU A 8 99.27 -50.89 0.43
N ASN A 9 99.07 -49.68 0.97
CA ASN A 9 97.95 -49.37 1.86
C ASN A 9 96.61 -49.60 1.15
N LYS A 10 96.46 -49.12 -0.09
CA LYS A 10 95.25 -49.37 -0.87
C LYS A 10 95.01 -50.86 -1.11
N GLN A 11 96.04 -51.63 -1.46
CA GLN A 11 95.94 -53.09 -1.61
C GLN A 11 95.56 -53.78 -0.29
N LYS A 12 96.11 -53.34 0.84
CA LYS A 12 95.74 -53.83 2.18
C LYS A 12 94.27 -53.54 2.50
N ASP A 13 93.77 -52.35 2.17
CA ASP A 13 92.37 -51.97 2.44
C ASP A 13 91.39 -52.68 1.49
N GLU A 14 91.79 -52.94 0.24
CA GLU A 14 91.06 -53.78 -0.72
C GLU A 14 91.02 -55.24 -0.24
N GLN A 15 92.13 -55.81 0.23
CA GLN A 15 92.17 -57.15 0.82
C GLN A 15 91.37 -57.25 2.13
N ARG A 16 91.43 -56.26 3.02
CA ARG A 16 90.59 -56.18 4.22
C ARG A 16 89.10 -56.20 3.86
N LYS A 17 88.68 -55.51 2.79
CA LYS A 17 87.30 -55.55 2.28
C LYS A 17 86.92 -56.91 1.66
N ALA A 18 87.85 -57.58 0.98
CA ALA A 18 87.63 -58.94 0.44
C ALA A 18 87.49 -59.99 1.56
N SER A 19 88.30 -59.87 2.61
CA SER A 19 88.32 -60.77 3.78
C SER A 19 86.99 -60.84 4.56
N VAL A 20 86.09 -59.87 4.38
CA VAL A 20 84.76 -59.85 5.03
C VAL A 20 83.77 -60.78 4.32
N LYS A 21 84.07 -61.25 3.09
CA LYS A 21 83.15 -62.06 2.26
C LYS A 21 83.45 -63.57 2.20
N THR A 22 84.64 -64.02 2.62
CA THR A 22 85.03 -65.45 2.60
C THR A 22 86.01 -65.78 3.73
N PRO A 23 85.88 -66.91 4.45
CA PRO A 23 86.78 -67.23 5.57
C PRO A 23 88.14 -67.78 5.12
N SER A 24 89.18 -67.48 5.92
CA SER A 24 90.37 -68.32 6.15
C SER A 24 91.58 -68.29 5.17
N VAL A 25 91.70 -67.34 4.23
CA VAL A 25 92.92 -67.27 3.35
C VAL A 25 93.67 -65.92 3.38
N SER A 26 93.01 -64.81 3.68
CA SER A 26 93.53 -63.43 3.59
C SER A 26 94.44 -62.97 4.74
N GLY A 27 94.41 -63.64 5.90
CA GLY A 27 95.16 -63.21 7.11
C GLY A 27 96.68 -63.08 6.91
N PRO A 28 97.36 -64.10 6.35
CA PRO A 28 98.80 -64.03 6.06
C PRO A 28 99.17 -62.95 5.04
N GLU A 29 98.33 -62.72 4.04
CA GLU A 29 98.58 -61.71 2.99
C GLU A 29 98.48 -60.28 3.53
N ILE A 30 97.51 -60.00 4.40
CA ILE A 30 97.39 -58.71 5.10
C ILE A 30 98.60 -58.48 6.01
N ALA A 31 99.06 -59.51 6.74
CA ALA A 31 100.25 -59.40 7.60
C ALA A 31 101.53 -59.12 6.80
N GLU A 32 101.70 -59.74 5.62
CA GLU A 32 102.85 -59.48 4.74
C GLU A 32 102.78 -58.08 4.11
N LEU A 33 101.58 -57.61 3.72
CA LEU A 33 101.38 -56.23 3.27
C LEU A 33 101.73 -55.22 4.38
N GLU A 34 101.34 -55.47 5.63
CA GLU A 34 101.70 -54.63 6.78
C GLU A 34 103.23 -54.63 7.03
N ARG A 35 103.90 -55.78 6.89
CA ARG A 35 105.36 -55.89 6.97
C ARG A 35 106.07 -55.11 5.86
N LEU A 36 105.55 -55.16 4.63
CA LEU A 36 106.06 -54.42 3.47
C LEU A 36 105.86 -52.92 3.61
N ILE A 37 104.71 -52.48 4.15
CA ILE A 37 104.43 -51.07 4.47
C ILE A 37 105.44 -50.58 5.51
N GLU A 38 105.63 -51.30 6.61
CA GLU A 38 106.57 -50.92 7.67
C GLU A 38 108.02 -50.88 7.15
N GLN A 39 108.46 -51.89 6.39
CA GLN A 39 109.78 -51.89 5.78
C GLN A 39 109.98 -50.69 4.82
N LYS A 40 108.95 -50.31 4.05
CA LYS A 40 109.01 -49.14 3.15
C LYS A 40 108.92 -47.82 3.90
N ASN A 41 108.26 -47.75 5.04
CA ASN A 41 108.27 -46.59 5.94
C ASN A 41 109.66 -46.39 6.55
N GLN A 42 110.32 -47.45 7.02
CA GLN A 42 111.69 -47.38 7.54
C GLN A 42 112.70 -46.98 6.45
N GLU A 43 112.53 -47.46 5.22
CA GLU A 43 113.38 -47.07 4.08
C GLU A 43 113.12 -45.61 3.66
N LEU A 44 111.85 -45.16 3.67
CA LEU A 44 111.48 -43.76 3.48
C LEU A 44 112.12 -42.87 4.55
N GLN A 45 112.09 -43.27 5.81
CA GLN A 45 112.71 -42.52 6.92
C GLN A 45 114.22 -42.40 6.75
N LYS A 46 114.92 -43.50 6.42
CA LYS A 46 116.37 -43.46 6.10
C LYS A 46 116.69 -42.53 4.93
N GLN A 47 115.85 -42.47 3.90
CA GLN A 47 116.02 -41.51 2.80
C GLN A 47 115.65 -40.07 3.20
N LYS A 48 114.65 -39.84 4.08
CA LYS A 48 114.34 -38.53 4.65
C LYS A 48 115.57 -37.99 5.43
N GLU A 49 116.19 -38.82 6.28
CA GLU A 49 117.41 -38.47 7.02
C GLU A 49 118.64 -38.26 6.11
N SER A 50 118.83 -39.12 5.10
CA SER A 50 119.91 -38.98 4.13
C SER A 50 119.78 -37.66 3.34
N ARG A 51 118.56 -37.34 2.90
CA ARG A 51 118.23 -36.07 2.24
C ARG A 51 118.52 -34.86 3.14
N GLU A 52 118.22 -34.94 4.43
CA GLU A 52 118.47 -33.81 5.35
C GLU A 52 119.98 -33.52 5.52
N ARG A 53 120.81 -34.57 5.57
CA ARG A 53 122.27 -34.43 5.54
C ARG A 53 122.75 -33.81 4.23
N GLN A 54 122.19 -34.24 3.09
CA GLN A 54 122.50 -33.66 1.77
C GLN A 54 122.10 -32.18 1.67
N ILE A 55 120.93 -31.79 2.18
CA ILE A 55 120.48 -30.38 2.25
C ILE A 55 121.46 -29.54 3.08
N THR A 56 121.97 -30.10 4.18
CA THR A 56 122.94 -29.42 5.06
C THR A 56 124.31 -29.25 4.40
N GLN A 57 124.78 -30.26 3.66
CA GLN A 57 126.01 -30.19 2.86
C GLN A 57 125.89 -29.24 1.66
N LEU A 58 124.74 -29.20 1.01
CA LEU A 58 124.47 -28.24 -0.08
C LEU A 58 124.46 -26.79 0.43
N LYS A 59 123.94 -26.53 1.64
CA LYS A 59 123.96 -25.19 2.26
C LYS A 59 125.38 -24.64 2.46
N SER A 60 126.34 -25.47 2.87
CA SER A 60 127.73 -25.03 3.00
C SER A 60 128.41 -24.91 1.63
N ALA A 61 128.12 -25.80 0.69
CA ALA A 61 128.69 -25.77 -0.66
C ALA A 61 128.19 -24.62 -1.55
N LEU A 62 127.01 -24.05 -1.31
CA LEU A 62 126.41 -23.04 -2.21
C LEU A 62 127.06 -21.65 -2.15
N LYS A 63 127.74 -21.30 -1.05
CA LYS A 63 128.18 -19.92 -0.79
C LYS A 63 129.28 -19.42 -1.74
N GLU A 64 130.26 -20.28 -2.07
CA GLU A 64 131.37 -19.86 -2.93
C GLU A 64 130.95 -19.76 -4.41
N PRO A 65 130.22 -20.74 -5.00
CA PRO A 65 129.73 -20.63 -6.38
C PRO A 65 128.80 -19.43 -6.63
N GLU A 66 127.99 -19.03 -5.65
CA GLU A 66 127.13 -17.83 -5.77
C GLU A 66 127.98 -16.56 -5.93
N LYS A 67 129.05 -16.46 -5.14
CA LYS A 67 130.01 -15.34 -5.17
C LYS A 67 130.87 -15.34 -6.43
N GLU A 68 131.40 -16.50 -6.83
CA GLU A 68 132.18 -16.65 -8.07
C GLU A 68 131.38 -16.26 -9.32
N ILE A 69 130.11 -16.66 -9.39
CA ILE A 69 129.25 -16.32 -10.54
C ILE A 69 128.89 -14.82 -10.54
N ASP A 70 128.61 -14.21 -9.39
CA ASP A 70 128.36 -12.75 -9.28
C ASP A 70 129.59 -11.93 -9.69
N GLU A 71 130.80 -12.38 -9.31
CA GLU A 71 132.06 -11.75 -9.72
C GLU A 71 132.34 -11.93 -11.24
N TYR A 72 132.00 -13.09 -11.80
CA TYR A 72 132.06 -13.36 -13.24
C TYR A 72 131.07 -12.51 -14.05
N ILE A 73 129.84 -12.32 -13.54
CA ILE A 73 128.82 -11.42 -14.10
C ILE A 73 129.33 -9.98 -14.14
N LYS A 74 129.89 -9.47 -13.04
CA LYS A 74 130.47 -8.12 -12.98
C LYS A 74 131.57 -7.91 -14.03
N ASN A 75 132.43 -8.91 -14.22
CA ASN A 75 133.48 -8.87 -15.23
C ASN A 75 132.91 -8.89 -16.66
N LEU A 76 131.95 -9.77 -16.96
CA LEU A 76 131.27 -9.81 -18.28
C LEU A 76 130.55 -8.49 -18.60
N THR A 77 129.85 -7.91 -17.63
CA THR A 77 129.17 -6.60 -17.78
C THR A 77 130.16 -5.49 -18.10
N ALA A 78 131.34 -5.48 -17.45
CA ALA A 78 132.41 -4.54 -17.78
C ALA A 78 132.99 -4.76 -19.19
N GLN A 79 133.17 -6.01 -19.62
CA GLN A 79 133.62 -6.34 -20.98
C GLN A 79 132.61 -5.91 -22.06
N ILE A 80 131.31 -6.13 -21.82
CA ILE A 80 130.22 -5.69 -22.72
C ILE A 80 130.21 -4.16 -22.82
N ALA A 81 130.39 -3.45 -21.70
CA ALA A 81 130.48 -1.99 -21.70
C ALA A 81 131.69 -1.46 -22.52
N ASP A 82 132.86 -2.08 -22.40
CA ASP A 82 134.05 -1.73 -23.19
C ASP A 82 133.88 -2.01 -24.70
N ILE A 83 133.29 -3.17 -25.06
CA ILE A 83 133.00 -3.49 -26.46
C ILE A 83 131.97 -2.51 -27.05
N ASN A 84 130.88 -2.20 -26.32
CA ASN A 84 129.89 -1.21 -26.74
C ASN A 84 130.52 0.18 -26.93
N LYS A 85 131.42 0.60 -26.04
CA LYS A 85 132.15 1.86 -26.19
C LYS A 85 132.99 1.89 -27.47
N LYS A 86 133.72 0.82 -27.78
CA LYS A 86 134.49 0.71 -29.05
C LYS A 86 133.60 0.75 -30.28
N ILE A 87 132.41 0.15 -30.21
CA ILE A 87 131.40 0.20 -31.28
C ILE A 87 130.89 1.65 -31.46
N ASP A 88 130.61 2.37 -30.36
CA ASP A 88 130.14 3.75 -30.44
C ASP A 88 131.24 4.72 -30.90
N ASP A 89 132.51 4.50 -30.53
CA ASP A 89 133.65 5.24 -31.08
C ASP A 89 133.77 5.07 -32.60
N ILE A 90 133.54 3.85 -33.12
CA ILE A 90 133.48 3.56 -34.56
C ILE A 90 132.28 4.26 -35.21
N LYS A 91 131.08 4.17 -34.63
CA LYS A 91 129.89 4.88 -35.15
C LYS A 91 130.13 6.39 -35.20
N GLN A 92 130.76 6.98 -34.18
CA GLN A 92 131.13 8.39 -34.18
C GLN A 92 132.18 8.73 -35.26
N ALA A 93 133.14 7.84 -35.52
CA ALA A 93 134.12 8.01 -36.58
C ALA A 93 133.49 7.95 -37.98
N GLU A 94 132.54 7.05 -38.22
CA GLU A 94 131.80 6.98 -39.50
C GLU A 94 130.84 8.17 -39.68
N ARG A 95 130.11 8.57 -38.63
CA ARG A 95 129.29 9.81 -38.61
C ARG A 95 130.12 11.09 -38.89
N LYS A 96 131.41 11.10 -38.55
CA LYS A 96 132.33 12.21 -38.92
C LYS A 96 132.70 12.21 -40.41
N LYS A 97 132.68 11.05 -41.08
CA LYS A 97 132.89 10.94 -42.54
C LYS A 97 131.62 11.24 -43.34
N ASN A 98 130.46 10.84 -42.82
CA ASN A 98 129.15 11.16 -43.41
C ASN A 98 128.13 11.46 -42.30
N LYS A 99 127.66 12.72 -42.23
CA LYS A 99 126.74 13.19 -41.18
C LYS A 99 125.32 12.61 -41.28
N ASP A 100 124.90 12.15 -42.45
CA ASP A 100 123.53 11.66 -42.69
C ASP A 100 123.39 10.14 -42.47
N LEU A 101 124.48 9.44 -42.13
CA LEU A 101 124.47 8.01 -41.84
C LEU A 101 123.80 7.72 -40.48
N LYS A 102 122.85 6.77 -40.46
CA LYS A 102 122.19 6.30 -39.23
C LYS A 102 122.95 5.11 -38.64
N ASP A 103 122.84 4.91 -37.33
CA ASP A 103 123.55 3.80 -36.64
C ASP A 103 123.16 2.41 -37.13
N ALA A 104 121.94 2.25 -37.68
CA ALA A 104 121.48 0.99 -38.26
C ALA A 104 122.20 0.63 -39.58
N ASP A 105 122.78 1.62 -40.26
CA ASP A 105 123.47 1.47 -41.55
C ASP A 105 125.00 1.29 -41.37
N ILE A 106 125.51 1.37 -40.13
CA ILE A 106 126.92 1.21 -39.80
C ILE A 106 127.21 -0.26 -39.47
N SER A 107 127.89 -0.96 -40.38
CA SER A 107 128.30 -2.36 -40.16
C SER A 107 129.30 -2.46 -39.00
N ILE A 108 128.89 -3.13 -37.92
CA ILE A 108 129.77 -3.41 -36.79
C ILE A 108 130.83 -4.43 -37.22
N PRO A 109 132.14 -4.19 -37.01
CA PRO A 109 133.16 -5.17 -37.35
C PRO A 109 132.95 -6.50 -36.63
N SER A 110 133.13 -7.61 -37.34
CA SER A 110 132.95 -8.98 -36.80
C SER A 110 133.82 -9.28 -35.57
N HIS A 111 135.00 -8.64 -35.47
CA HIS A 111 135.90 -8.73 -34.32
C HIS A 111 135.38 -8.03 -33.04
N LEU A 112 134.28 -7.25 -33.13
CA LEU A 112 133.55 -6.70 -31.99
C LEU A 112 132.17 -7.34 -31.85
N SER A 113 131.47 -7.62 -32.96
CA SER A 113 130.14 -8.23 -32.94
C SER A 113 130.14 -9.63 -32.33
N ASN A 114 131.05 -10.51 -32.76
CA ASN A 114 131.05 -11.90 -32.29
C ASN A 114 131.43 -12.01 -30.80
N PRO A 115 132.43 -11.26 -30.27
CA PRO A 115 132.68 -11.19 -28.83
C PRO A 115 131.53 -10.57 -28.04
N LEU A 116 130.84 -9.55 -28.58
CA LEU A 116 129.68 -8.94 -27.91
C LEU A 116 128.53 -9.95 -27.73
N GLU A 117 128.12 -10.62 -28.81
CA GLU A 117 127.08 -11.66 -28.75
C GLU A 117 127.49 -12.80 -27.80
N THR A 118 128.75 -13.23 -27.86
CA THR A 118 129.28 -14.28 -26.97
C THR A 118 129.26 -13.85 -25.50
N ALA A 119 129.66 -12.61 -25.20
CA ALA A 119 129.66 -12.07 -23.84
C ALA A 119 128.23 -11.87 -23.32
N GLN A 120 127.32 -11.38 -24.15
CA GLN A 120 125.89 -11.21 -23.81
C GLN A 120 125.21 -12.56 -23.54
N ALA A 121 125.46 -13.58 -24.38
CA ALA A 121 124.94 -14.93 -24.17
C ALA A 121 125.48 -15.56 -22.87
N LYS A 122 126.78 -15.37 -22.58
CA LYS A 122 127.37 -15.79 -21.30
C LYS A 122 126.77 -15.03 -20.12
N LEU A 123 126.62 -13.70 -20.22
CA LEU A 123 126.04 -12.87 -19.16
C LEU A 123 124.64 -13.37 -18.81
N GLN A 124 123.76 -13.53 -19.80
CA GLN A 124 122.40 -14.08 -19.60
C GLN A 124 122.44 -15.48 -18.96
N SER A 125 123.35 -16.36 -19.38
CA SER A 125 123.49 -17.71 -18.80
C SER A 125 124.00 -17.70 -17.35
N HIS A 126 124.90 -16.78 -17.00
CA HIS A 126 125.43 -16.67 -15.64
C HIS A 126 124.44 -15.94 -14.71
N GLU A 127 123.77 -14.88 -15.16
CA GLU A 127 122.67 -14.21 -14.44
C GLU A 127 121.52 -15.19 -14.14
N ALA A 128 121.20 -16.06 -15.08
CA ALA A 128 120.25 -17.15 -14.90
C ALA A 128 120.70 -18.16 -13.82
N SER A 129 121.99 -18.52 -13.82
CA SER A 129 122.58 -19.40 -12.81
C SER A 129 122.58 -18.76 -11.42
N LEU A 130 122.99 -17.50 -11.30
CA LEU A 130 122.95 -16.72 -10.06
C LEU A 130 121.51 -16.60 -9.53
N THR A 131 120.56 -16.27 -10.39
CA THR A 131 119.13 -16.20 -10.06
C THR A 131 118.61 -17.55 -9.54
N SER A 132 119.09 -18.66 -10.09
CA SER A 132 118.71 -20.01 -9.68
C SER A 132 119.32 -20.39 -8.33
N LEU A 133 120.59 -20.07 -8.09
CA LEU A 133 121.25 -20.23 -6.78
C LEU A 133 120.57 -19.39 -5.69
N GLN A 134 120.25 -18.12 -5.99
CA GLN A 134 119.50 -17.25 -5.09
C GLN A 134 118.07 -17.75 -4.82
N SER A 135 117.41 -18.36 -5.81
CA SER A 135 116.09 -18.99 -5.65
C SER A 135 116.17 -20.22 -4.74
N LEU A 136 117.21 -21.05 -4.91
CA LEU A 136 117.50 -22.18 -4.04
C LEU A 136 117.82 -21.73 -2.61
N GLY A 137 118.62 -20.68 -2.42
CA GLY A 137 118.93 -20.10 -1.12
C GLY A 137 117.69 -19.54 -0.40
N LYS A 138 116.77 -18.89 -1.13
CA LYS A 138 115.47 -18.47 -0.59
C LYS A 138 114.60 -19.65 -0.18
N LEU A 139 114.50 -20.68 -1.02
CA LEU A 139 113.72 -21.89 -0.74
C LEU A 139 114.29 -22.68 0.46
N MET A 140 115.61 -22.73 0.60
CA MET A 140 116.29 -23.33 1.75
C MET A 140 116.01 -22.61 3.06
N LYS A 141 116.01 -21.27 3.05
CA LYS A 141 115.64 -20.44 4.22
C LYS A 141 114.16 -20.60 4.58
N PHE A 142 113.27 -20.65 3.59
CA PHE A 142 111.85 -20.93 3.82
C PHE A 142 111.63 -22.33 4.40
N ASN A 143 112.36 -23.34 3.93
CA ASN A 143 112.33 -24.69 4.50
C ASN A 143 112.92 -24.75 5.92
N GLU A 144 113.84 -23.86 6.29
CA GLU A 144 114.26 -23.69 7.70
C GLU A 144 113.18 -23.00 8.53
N SER A 145 112.61 -21.88 8.06
CA SER A 145 111.60 -21.14 8.81
C SER A 145 110.34 -21.97 9.05
N VAL A 146 109.89 -22.78 8.07
CA VAL A 146 108.78 -23.73 8.25
C VAL A 146 109.08 -24.83 9.28
N LYS A 147 110.36 -25.21 9.46
CA LYS A 147 110.76 -26.21 10.46
C LYS A 147 110.92 -25.63 11.86
N THR A 148 111.24 -24.34 11.99
CA THR A 148 111.38 -23.64 13.27
C THR A 148 110.13 -22.87 13.69
N SER A 149 109.23 -22.55 12.76
CA SER A 149 107.98 -21.86 13.05
C SER A 149 107.12 -22.70 13.97
N THR A 150 106.59 -22.08 15.02
CA THR A 150 105.46 -22.65 15.75
C THR A 150 104.31 -22.87 14.77
N THR A 151 103.51 -23.92 15.00
CA THR A 151 102.50 -24.46 14.08
C THR A 151 101.35 -23.50 13.68
N GLY A 152 101.41 -22.23 14.12
CA GLY A 152 100.45 -21.18 13.83
C GLY A 152 100.79 -20.24 12.67
N GLU A 153 102.05 -20.01 12.28
CA GLU A 153 102.37 -18.94 11.31
C GLU A 153 101.79 -19.21 9.92
N CYS A 154 101.99 -20.41 9.37
CA CYS A 154 101.44 -20.80 8.07
C CYS A 154 99.90 -20.72 8.04
N LYS A 155 99.25 -21.11 9.15
CA LYS A 155 97.79 -20.96 9.33
C LYS A 155 97.39 -19.48 9.33
N SER A 156 98.14 -18.62 9.99
CA SER A 156 97.91 -17.17 10.01
C SER A 156 98.07 -16.52 8.63
N ILE A 157 99.03 -16.94 7.81
CA ILE A 157 99.18 -16.44 6.43
C ILE A 157 97.93 -16.78 5.60
N LEU A 158 97.50 -18.05 5.61
CA LEU A 158 96.33 -18.47 4.84
C LEU A 158 95.03 -17.85 5.36
N ASN A 159 94.84 -17.78 6.69
CA ASN A 159 93.67 -17.14 7.29
C ASN A 159 93.58 -15.66 6.89
N ASN A 160 94.68 -14.89 6.95
CA ASN A 160 94.66 -13.47 6.57
C ASN A 160 94.48 -13.27 5.05
N LEU A 161 94.98 -14.18 4.22
CA LEU A 161 94.70 -14.17 2.78
C LEU A 161 93.20 -14.41 2.52
N CYS A 162 92.61 -15.45 3.13
CA CYS A 162 91.19 -15.75 3.03
C CYS A 162 90.33 -14.57 3.53
N SER A 163 90.60 -14.05 4.73
CA SER A 163 89.85 -12.90 5.27
C SER A 163 90.02 -11.61 4.47
N GLY A 164 91.11 -11.44 3.72
CA GLY A 164 91.23 -10.36 2.74
C GLY A 164 90.29 -10.55 1.54
N LEU A 165 90.20 -11.77 1.00
CA LEU A 165 89.27 -12.13 -0.08
C LEU A 165 87.81 -12.07 0.37
N GLU A 166 87.50 -12.53 1.58
CA GLU A 166 86.17 -12.45 2.19
C GLU A 166 85.71 -10.99 2.33
N LYS A 167 86.57 -10.11 2.84
CA LYS A 167 86.30 -8.65 2.92
C LYS A 167 86.17 -7.99 1.56
N PHE A 168 86.96 -8.41 0.58
CA PHE A 168 86.84 -7.92 -0.81
C PHE A 168 85.46 -8.25 -1.39
N LEU A 169 84.97 -9.48 -1.21
CA LEU A 169 83.64 -9.88 -1.65
C LEU A 169 82.52 -9.26 -0.80
N GLY A 170 82.72 -9.10 0.51
CA GLY A 170 81.66 -8.76 1.48
C GLY A 170 81.00 -9.99 2.10
N TYR A 171 81.77 -11.07 2.25
CA TYR A 171 81.32 -12.34 2.83
C TYR A 171 81.29 -12.25 4.37
N GLN A 172 80.22 -12.76 4.96
CA GLN A 172 80.01 -12.81 6.41
C GLN A 172 80.09 -14.24 6.94
N GLU A 173 81.03 -14.49 7.86
CA GLU A 173 81.29 -15.83 8.38
C GLU A 173 80.10 -16.41 9.17
N THR A 174 79.24 -15.57 9.77
CA THR A 174 78.10 -16.01 10.57
C THR A 174 76.92 -16.48 9.71
N SER A 175 76.52 -15.69 8.70
CA SER A 175 75.42 -16.05 7.77
C SER A 175 75.86 -17.01 6.65
N LYS A 176 77.18 -17.06 6.37
CA LYS A 176 77.80 -17.69 5.17
C LYS A 176 77.38 -17.04 3.85
N GLY A 177 76.85 -15.82 3.90
CA GLY A 177 76.37 -15.05 2.74
C GLY A 177 77.10 -13.73 2.52
N TYR A 178 76.53 -12.88 1.68
CA TYR A 178 77.08 -11.58 1.30
C TYR A 178 76.22 -10.44 1.84
N ASP A 179 76.83 -9.49 2.54
CA ASP A 179 76.10 -8.40 3.22
C ASP A 179 76.09 -7.08 2.44
N GLY A 180 76.85 -6.98 1.35
CA GLY A 180 77.00 -5.75 0.55
C GLY A 180 78.10 -4.79 1.05
N THR A 181 78.93 -5.17 2.01
CA THR A 181 80.07 -4.35 2.47
C THR A 181 81.27 -4.41 1.52
N GLY A 182 81.42 -5.48 0.74
CA GLY A 182 82.41 -5.64 -0.33
C GLY A 182 81.79 -5.46 -1.72
N ILE A 183 82.43 -6.04 -2.75
CA ILE A 183 82.02 -5.85 -4.15
C ILE A 183 80.73 -6.59 -4.54
N VAL A 184 80.31 -7.61 -3.79
CA VAL A 184 79.09 -8.39 -4.07
C VAL A 184 77.86 -7.63 -3.59
N TYR A 185 76.75 -7.72 -4.30
CA TYR A 185 75.47 -7.15 -3.89
C TYR A 185 74.83 -8.00 -2.77
N SER A 186 74.26 -7.35 -1.75
CA SER A 186 73.76 -8.02 -0.55
C SER A 186 72.69 -9.06 -0.85
N ASP A 187 72.78 -10.23 -0.21
CA ASP A 187 71.75 -11.28 -0.26
C ASP A 187 70.41 -10.76 0.28
N LEU A 188 70.46 -9.85 1.25
CA LEU A 188 69.27 -9.22 1.84
C LEU A 188 68.61 -8.23 0.88
N ASP A 189 69.38 -7.33 0.27
CA ASP A 189 68.87 -6.43 -0.78
C ASP A 189 68.30 -7.23 -1.97
N ARG A 190 68.94 -8.35 -2.34
CA ARG A 190 68.51 -9.24 -3.42
C ARG A 190 67.12 -9.84 -3.16
N LEU A 191 66.84 -10.27 -1.92
CA LEU A 191 65.51 -10.75 -1.55
C LEU A 191 64.47 -9.61 -1.52
N CYS A 192 64.82 -8.44 -0.97
CA CYS A 192 63.98 -7.24 -1.02
C CYS A 192 63.57 -6.88 -2.45
N ASP A 193 64.55 -6.83 -3.37
CA ASP A 193 64.33 -6.54 -4.80
C ASP A 193 63.42 -7.59 -5.45
N GLY A 194 63.60 -8.88 -5.12
CA GLY A 194 62.72 -9.95 -5.54
C GLY A 194 61.27 -9.70 -5.13
N VAL A 195 61.01 -9.52 -3.83
CA VAL A 195 59.64 -9.31 -3.30
C VAL A 195 59.00 -8.05 -3.90
N MET A 196 59.75 -6.94 -3.99
CA MET A 196 59.27 -5.72 -4.63
C MET A 196 58.94 -5.93 -6.12
N SER A 197 59.71 -6.74 -6.84
CA SER A 197 59.44 -7.02 -8.27
C SER A 197 58.18 -7.86 -8.50
N PHE A 198 57.90 -8.84 -7.63
CA PHE A 198 56.62 -9.55 -7.63
C PHE A 198 55.44 -8.58 -7.43
N ILE A 199 55.53 -7.74 -6.39
CA ILE A 199 54.49 -6.74 -6.08
C ILE A 199 54.29 -5.79 -7.26
N LEU A 200 55.39 -5.31 -7.88
CA LEU A 200 55.32 -4.41 -9.02
C LEU A 200 54.55 -5.01 -10.19
N GLN A 201 54.81 -6.27 -10.55
CA GLN A 201 54.08 -6.91 -11.64
C GLN A 201 52.62 -7.19 -11.28
N CYS A 202 52.33 -7.55 -10.02
CA CYS A 202 50.95 -7.65 -9.53
C CYS A 202 50.17 -6.32 -9.68
N LEU A 203 50.81 -5.18 -9.40
CA LEU A 203 50.21 -3.86 -9.60
C LEU A 203 50.10 -3.49 -11.09
N LYS A 204 51.11 -3.79 -11.92
CA LYS A 204 51.10 -3.52 -13.37
C LYS A 204 50.01 -4.32 -14.10
N GLY A 205 49.92 -5.63 -13.85
CA GLY A 205 48.85 -6.48 -14.40
C GLY A 205 47.44 -6.07 -13.95
N SER A 206 47.33 -5.41 -12.79
CA SER A 206 46.07 -4.88 -12.26
C SER A 206 45.84 -3.39 -12.55
N GLN A 207 46.73 -2.73 -13.30
CA GLN A 207 46.80 -1.26 -13.36
C GLN A 207 45.51 -0.60 -13.89
N THR A 208 44.83 -1.21 -14.86
CA THR A 208 43.55 -0.70 -15.40
C THR A 208 42.47 -0.63 -14.33
N LEU A 209 42.33 -1.68 -13.51
CA LEU A 209 41.38 -1.72 -12.40
C LEU A 209 41.77 -0.76 -11.27
N LEU A 210 43.05 -0.77 -10.90
CA LEU A 210 43.58 0.08 -9.82
C LEU A 210 43.41 1.57 -10.16
N SER A 211 43.84 1.99 -11.36
CA SER A 211 43.81 3.39 -11.79
C SER A 211 42.39 3.88 -12.08
N PHE A 212 41.45 2.99 -12.44
CA PHE A 212 40.04 3.34 -12.56
C PHE A 212 39.49 3.89 -11.25
N TYR A 213 39.79 3.26 -10.11
CA TYR A 213 39.32 3.70 -8.79
C TYR A 213 40.22 4.74 -8.12
N TYR A 214 41.55 4.63 -8.28
CA TYR A 214 42.56 5.52 -7.71
C TYR A 214 43.67 5.85 -8.72
N PRO A 215 43.54 6.93 -9.53
CA PRO A 215 44.49 7.26 -10.61
C PRO A 215 45.96 7.42 -10.15
N ASN A 216 46.15 7.89 -8.92
CA ASN A 216 47.46 8.08 -8.29
C ASN A 216 48.25 6.79 -8.09
N ILE A 217 47.63 5.60 -8.20
CA ILE A 217 48.36 4.32 -8.20
C ILE A 217 49.45 4.27 -9.29
N THR A 218 49.28 5.03 -10.38
CA THR A 218 50.28 5.15 -11.45
C THR A 218 51.59 5.74 -10.93
N GLN A 219 51.54 6.57 -9.89
CA GLN A 219 52.73 7.10 -9.22
C GLN A 219 53.30 6.06 -8.24
N THR A 220 52.45 5.41 -7.43
CA THR A 220 52.84 4.26 -6.57
C THR A 220 53.63 3.19 -7.35
N ILE A 221 53.17 2.82 -8.55
CA ILE A 221 53.84 1.86 -9.44
C ILE A 221 55.22 2.35 -9.86
N LYS A 222 55.34 3.63 -10.25
CA LYS A 222 56.62 4.25 -10.66
C LYS A 222 57.60 4.38 -9.49
N ASP A 223 57.12 4.71 -8.30
CA ASP A 223 57.94 4.88 -7.11
C ASP A 223 58.50 3.53 -6.62
N LEU A 224 57.69 2.47 -6.68
CA LEU A 224 58.14 1.09 -6.43
C LEU A 224 59.17 0.64 -7.49
N GLU A 225 58.88 0.84 -8.78
CA GLU A 225 59.82 0.54 -9.88
C GLU A 225 61.14 1.31 -9.74
N GLY A 226 61.08 2.54 -9.25
CA GLY A 226 62.23 3.38 -8.94
C GLY A 226 63.06 2.92 -7.73
N LYS A 227 62.54 2.01 -6.88
CA LYS A 227 63.23 1.48 -5.68
C LYS A 227 63.87 0.10 -5.88
N ILE A 228 63.47 -0.66 -6.90
CA ILE A 228 64.04 -1.99 -7.22
C ILE A 228 65.45 -1.89 -7.80
N GLY A 229 66.33 -2.81 -7.39
CA GLY A 229 67.72 -2.92 -7.83
C GLY A 229 68.57 -1.76 -7.33
N LYS A 230 68.13 -1.03 -6.29
CA LYS A 230 68.78 0.17 -5.78
C LYS A 230 69.60 -0.04 -4.52
N GLY A 231 69.59 -1.22 -3.90
CA GLY A 231 70.34 -1.54 -2.68
C GLY A 231 70.09 -0.55 -1.56
N LEU A 232 68.83 -0.44 -1.11
CA LEU A 232 68.40 0.54 -0.11
C LEU A 232 68.30 -0.05 1.31
N GLY A 233 68.63 -1.33 1.46
CA GLY A 233 68.43 -2.10 2.68
C GLY A 233 66.96 -2.24 3.09
N LEU A 234 66.76 -2.85 4.24
CA LEU A 234 65.44 -3.05 4.86
C LEU A 234 64.64 -1.76 5.02
N LYS A 235 65.29 -0.63 5.33
CA LYS A 235 64.61 0.66 5.45
C LYS A 235 63.96 1.06 4.12
N GLY A 236 64.70 1.01 3.02
CA GLY A 236 64.17 1.40 1.72
C GLY A 236 63.14 0.41 1.17
N PHE A 237 63.25 -0.87 1.53
CA PHE A 237 62.22 -1.89 1.31
C PHE A 237 60.93 -1.58 2.08
N GLY A 238 61.01 -1.32 3.39
CA GLY A 238 59.85 -0.94 4.20
C GLY A 238 59.15 0.33 3.70
N GLU A 239 59.92 1.34 3.31
CA GLU A 239 59.40 2.53 2.61
C GLU A 239 58.68 2.18 1.29
N ALA A 240 59.18 1.19 0.53
CA ALA A 240 58.55 0.75 -0.72
C ALA A 240 57.21 0.06 -0.46
N ILE A 241 57.17 -0.87 0.50
CA ILE A 241 55.96 -1.57 0.94
C ILE A 241 54.93 -0.55 1.45
N GLY A 242 55.35 0.46 2.21
CA GLY A 242 54.47 1.53 2.69
C GLY A 242 53.80 2.31 1.56
N ILE A 243 54.58 2.74 0.56
CA ILE A 243 54.05 3.43 -0.63
C ILE A 243 53.02 2.57 -1.38
N VAL A 244 53.24 1.25 -1.46
CA VAL A 244 52.28 0.32 -2.09
C VAL A 244 51.02 0.18 -1.25
N ARG A 245 51.14 -0.09 0.05
CA ARG A 245 50.01 -0.23 0.97
C ARG A 245 49.12 1.00 0.96
N ASP A 246 49.71 2.19 1.08
CA ASP A 246 48.98 3.46 1.06
C ASP A 246 48.26 3.67 -0.30
N GLY A 247 48.88 3.22 -1.41
CA GLY A 247 48.26 3.20 -2.74
C GLY A 247 47.08 2.22 -2.86
N LEU A 248 47.20 1.02 -2.28
CA LEU A 248 46.12 0.03 -2.24
C LEU A 248 44.96 0.49 -1.33
N GLN A 249 45.24 1.08 -0.17
CA GLN A 249 44.23 1.68 0.71
C GLN A 249 43.49 2.85 0.01
N GLY A 250 44.21 3.64 -0.79
CA GLY A 250 43.62 4.67 -1.67
C GLY A 250 42.68 4.08 -2.73
N TYR A 251 43.07 2.95 -3.33
CA TYR A 251 42.24 2.16 -4.25
C TYR A 251 40.98 1.59 -3.57
N GLU A 252 41.11 0.93 -2.42
CA GLU A 252 39.99 0.34 -1.68
C GLU A 252 38.98 1.41 -1.23
N SER A 253 39.48 2.54 -0.74
CA SER A 253 38.66 3.72 -0.39
C SER A 253 37.95 4.31 -1.61
N GLY A 254 38.64 4.41 -2.75
CA GLY A 254 38.08 4.88 -4.01
C GLY A 254 36.97 3.96 -4.55
N MET A 255 37.18 2.64 -4.44
CA MET A 255 36.20 1.61 -4.79
C MET A 255 34.97 1.66 -3.89
N GLU A 256 35.15 1.63 -2.57
CA GLU A 256 34.05 1.68 -1.61
C GLU A 256 33.25 3.00 -1.74
N GLY A 257 33.93 4.12 -2.00
CA GLY A 257 33.28 5.41 -2.27
C GLY A 257 32.41 5.41 -3.54
N ARG A 258 32.79 4.68 -4.59
CA ARG A 258 31.95 4.53 -5.81
C ARG A 258 30.82 3.54 -5.60
N ILE A 259 31.08 2.42 -4.93
CA ILE A 259 30.07 1.43 -4.56
C ILE A 259 28.98 2.08 -3.70
N ASN A 260 29.32 2.89 -2.70
CA ASN A 260 28.32 3.56 -1.86
C ASN A 260 27.55 4.67 -2.59
N ARG A 261 28.18 5.39 -3.53
CA ARG A 261 27.44 6.26 -4.46
C ARG A 261 26.45 5.47 -5.31
N PHE A 262 26.82 4.27 -5.79
CA PHE A 262 25.89 3.37 -6.46
C PHE A 262 24.79 2.84 -5.52
N LYS A 263 25.07 2.45 -4.27
CA LYS A 263 24.02 1.94 -3.36
C LYS A 263 22.96 2.99 -2.99
N SER A 264 23.33 4.28 -2.98
CA SER A 264 22.46 5.40 -2.55
C SER A 264 21.07 5.46 -3.22
N TRP A 265 20.93 5.02 -4.47
CA TRP A 265 19.66 5.13 -5.19
C TRP A 265 18.62 4.13 -4.68
N TYR A 266 19.04 2.92 -4.34
CA TYR A 266 18.10 1.91 -3.87
C TYR A 266 17.82 2.03 -2.38
N ASP A 267 18.79 2.55 -1.61
CA ASP A 267 18.58 2.97 -0.23
C ASP A 267 17.47 4.03 -0.15
N ALA A 268 17.52 5.05 -1.02
CA ALA A 268 16.41 5.98 -1.19
C ALA A 268 15.13 5.24 -1.58
N MET A 269 15.13 4.49 -2.69
CA MET A 269 13.94 3.84 -3.23
C MET A 269 13.14 3.03 -2.20
N LEU A 270 13.81 2.23 -1.37
CA LEU A 270 13.18 1.45 -0.31
C LEU A 270 12.79 2.30 0.90
N LYS A 271 13.75 3.04 1.49
CA LYS A 271 13.59 3.69 2.80
C LYS A 271 12.77 4.98 2.73
N ASN A 272 12.75 5.63 1.57
CA ASN A 272 12.08 6.90 1.36
C ASN A 272 10.84 6.71 0.48
N GLU A 273 10.99 6.52 -0.84
CA GLU A 273 9.84 6.64 -1.75
C GLU A 273 8.80 5.50 -1.60
N ILE A 274 9.22 4.22 -1.49
CA ILE A 274 8.28 3.10 -1.25
C ILE A 274 7.65 3.19 0.15
N THR A 275 8.42 3.62 1.15
CA THR A 275 7.94 3.74 2.54
C THR A 275 6.92 4.88 2.68
N GLU A 276 7.15 6.04 2.05
CA GLU A 276 6.20 7.14 2.07
C GLU A 276 4.92 6.80 1.29
N LEU A 277 5.00 6.13 0.13
CA LEU A 277 3.79 5.70 -0.58
C LEU A 277 2.97 4.68 0.23
N ASN A 278 3.61 3.71 0.89
CA ASN A 278 2.93 2.79 1.82
C ASN A 278 2.16 3.56 2.91
N LYS A 279 2.78 4.59 3.50
CA LYS A 279 2.17 5.46 4.51
C LYS A 279 1.03 6.32 3.95
N GLU A 280 1.17 6.86 2.74
CA GLU A 280 0.09 7.61 2.07
C GLU A 280 -1.13 6.72 1.79
N ILE A 281 -0.93 5.47 1.34
CA ILE A 281 -2.01 4.51 1.05
C ILE A 281 -2.88 4.22 2.29
N LEU A 282 -2.31 4.21 3.50
CA LEU A 282 -3.09 4.07 4.74
C LEU A 282 -4.15 5.18 4.92
N SER A 283 -3.94 6.36 4.31
CA SER A 283 -4.90 7.48 4.35
C SER A 283 -5.95 7.45 3.23
N PHE A 284 -5.85 6.52 2.27
CA PHE A 284 -6.65 6.54 1.05
C PHE A 284 -8.12 6.19 1.23
N GLY A 285 -8.50 5.46 2.29
CA GLY A 285 -9.89 5.01 2.52
C GLY A 285 -10.93 6.12 2.76
N LYS A 286 -10.54 7.39 2.63
CA LYS A 286 -11.40 8.59 2.67
C LYS A 286 -11.15 9.55 1.48
N LYS A 287 -10.41 9.11 0.46
CA LYS A 287 -10.04 9.91 -0.72
C LYS A 287 -10.73 9.34 -1.97
N PRO A 288 -11.29 10.19 -2.85
CA PRO A 288 -11.79 9.78 -4.17
C PRO A 288 -10.75 8.97 -4.96
N LEU A 289 -11.19 8.01 -5.77
CA LEU A 289 -10.33 7.09 -6.52
C LEU A 289 -9.35 7.87 -7.42
N LYS A 290 -9.79 8.97 -8.05
CA LYS A 290 -8.89 9.85 -8.83
C LYS A 290 -7.76 10.45 -7.98
N ALA A 291 -8.07 10.87 -6.75
CA ALA A 291 -7.08 11.46 -5.85
C ALA A 291 -6.05 10.42 -5.36
N GLN A 292 -6.51 9.19 -5.09
CA GLN A 292 -5.61 8.06 -4.81
C GLN A 292 -4.67 7.78 -6.00
N LEU A 293 -5.22 7.70 -7.21
CA LEU A 293 -4.47 7.35 -8.41
C LEU A 293 -3.45 8.43 -8.80
N ASN A 294 -3.77 9.71 -8.60
CA ASN A 294 -2.83 10.83 -8.81
C ASN A 294 -1.56 10.69 -7.93
N VAL A 295 -1.73 10.35 -6.64
CA VAL A 295 -0.61 10.13 -5.70
C VAL A 295 0.26 8.97 -6.17
N VAL A 296 -0.36 7.81 -6.42
CA VAL A 296 0.36 6.59 -6.85
C VAL A 296 1.09 6.83 -8.18
N SER A 297 0.47 7.51 -9.14
CA SER A 297 1.06 7.84 -10.44
C SER A 297 2.23 8.82 -10.33
N SER A 298 2.18 9.75 -9.36
CA SER A 298 3.30 10.65 -9.06
C SER A 298 4.49 9.89 -8.49
N MET A 299 4.25 9.02 -7.49
CA MET A 299 5.31 8.20 -6.90
C MET A 299 5.88 7.17 -7.88
N ALA A 300 5.06 6.59 -8.77
CA ALA A 300 5.54 5.71 -9.83
C ALA A 300 6.50 6.43 -10.82
N LYS A 301 6.34 7.74 -11.03
CA LYS A 301 7.30 8.56 -11.80
C LYS A 301 8.60 8.77 -11.03
N MET A 302 8.53 9.02 -9.71
CA MET A 302 9.72 9.12 -8.85
C MET A 302 10.48 7.80 -8.77
N PHE A 303 9.79 6.66 -8.63
CA PHE A 303 10.40 5.33 -8.69
C PHE A 303 11.17 5.13 -10.01
N LEU A 304 10.59 5.50 -11.16
CA LEU A 304 11.26 5.33 -12.46
C LEU A 304 12.49 6.23 -12.59
N GLN A 305 12.40 7.48 -12.12
CA GLN A 305 13.56 8.37 -12.05
C GLN A 305 14.68 7.76 -11.20
N ARG A 306 14.34 7.15 -10.05
CA ARG A 306 15.29 6.52 -9.14
C ARG A 306 15.95 5.27 -9.74
N ALA A 307 15.18 4.39 -10.36
CA ALA A 307 15.72 3.22 -11.07
C ALA A 307 16.58 3.62 -12.29
N THR A 308 16.18 4.65 -13.02
CA THR A 308 16.95 5.21 -14.15
C THR A 308 18.26 5.87 -13.69
N PHE A 309 18.26 6.52 -12.52
CA PHE A 309 19.50 6.98 -11.90
C PHE A 309 20.40 5.80 -11.51
N GLY A 310 19.84 4.71 -10.97
CA GLY A 310 20.62 3.51 -10.65
C GLY A 310 21.30 2.87 -11.85
N GLU A 311 20.56 2.74 -12.95
CA GLU A 311 21.09 2.26 -14.23
C GLU A 311 22.23 3.15 -14.75
N LYS A 312 22.15 4.48 -14.58
CA LYS A 312 23.25 5.40 -14.91
C LYS A 312 24.42 5.32 -13.93
N ALA A 313 24.15 5.20 -12.64
CA ALA A 313 25.16 5.16 -11.57
C ALA A 313 26.03 3.90 -11.65
N LYS A 314 25.49 2.80 -12.17
CA LYS A 314 26.22 1.56 -12.51
C LYS A 314 27.46 1.82 -13.38
N ASN A 315 27.42 2.82 -14.27
CA ASN A 315 28.56 3.22 -15.11
C ASN A 315 29.71 3.91 -14.35
N GLY A 316 29.54 4.23 -13.06
CA GLY A 316 30.62 4.67 -12.19
C GLY A 316 31.49 3.53 -11.65
N LEU A 317 31.08 2.27 -11.86
CA LEU A 317 31.78 1.06 -11.44
C LEU A 317 32.64 0.52 -12.60
N ASP A 318 33.61 -0.33 -12.27
CA ASP A 318 34.43 -1.01 -13.26
C ASP A 318 33.61 -1.95 -14.15
N GLU A 319 34.14 -2.26 -15.32
CA GLU A 319 33.49 -3.06 -16.36
C GLU A 319 32.93 -4.39 -15.86
N GLU A 320 33.71 -5.14 -15.08
CA GLU A 320 33.34 -6.47 -14.61
C GLU A 320 32.18 -6.41 -13.60
N LEU A 321 32.22 -5.48 -12.65
CA LEU A 321 31.10 -5.28 -11.71
C LEU A 321 29.86 -4.69 -12.40
N ARG A 322 30.04 -3.77 -13.36
CA ARG A 322 28.97 -3.18 -14.16
C ARG A 322 28.20 -4.26 -14.94
N GLU A 323 28.90 -5.21 -15.54
CA GLU A 323 28.30 -6.31 -16.29
C GLU A 323 27.55 -7.29 -15.38
N LYS A 324 28.16 -7.70 -14.25
CA LYS A 324 27.50 -8.57 -13.25
C LYS A 324 26.19 -7.96 -12.73
N LEU A 325 26.15 -6.63 -12.55
CA LEU A 325 24.98 -5.91 -12.05
C LEU A 325 23.89 -5.62 -13.12
N ASP A 326 24.21 -5.75 -14.40
CA ASP A 326 23.36 -5.28 -15.51
C ASP A 326 21.95 -5.89 -15.45
N LYS A 327 21.88 -7.21 -15.29
CA LYS A 327 20.62 -7.97 -15.20
C LYS A 327 19.75 -7.51 -14.01
N SER A 328 20.32 -7.42 -12.81
CA SER A 328 19.55 -7.13 -11.59
C SER A 328 19.07 -5.67 -11.55
N VAL A 329 19.89 -4.72 -12.00
CA VAL A 329 19.47 -3.31 -12.12
C VAL A 329 18.42 -3.15 -13.23
N GLY A 330 18.59 -3.84 -14.36
CA GLY A 330 17.61 -3.89 -15.45
C GLY A 330 16.26 -4.46 -14.99
N LEU A 331 16.25 -5.52 -14.18
CA LEU A 331 15.02 -6.10 -13.61
C LEU A 331 14.30 -5.14 -12.64
N VAL A 332 15.03 -4.38 -11.82
CA VAL A 332 14.41 -3.33 -10.98
C VAL A 332 13.77 -2.25 -11.85
N LYS A 333 14.47 -1.77 -12.88
CA LYS A 333 13.94 -0.78 -13.82
C LYS A 333 12.69 -1.29 -14.53
N MET A 334 12.71 -2.52 -15.04
CA MET A 334 11.57 -3.15 -15.71
C MET A 334 10.35 -3.29 -14.78
N ALA A 335 10.55 -3.74 -13.53
CA ALA A 335 9.45 -3.86 -12.55
C ALA A 335 8.79 -2.50 -12.27
N VAL A 336 9.59 -1.43 -12.19
CA VAL A 336 9.11 -0.06 -11.99
C VAL A 336 8.42 0.49 -13.24
N GLU A 337 8.91 0.19 -14.45
CA GLU A 337 8.25 0.55 -15.71
C GLU A 337 6.86 -0.12 -15.82
N ILE A 338 6.75 -1.39 -15.41
CA ILE A 338 5.47 -2.11 -15.35
C ILE A 338 4.51 -1.45 -14.34
N PHE A 339 4.97 -1.16 -13.12
CA PHE A 339 4.16 -0.45 -12.11
C PHE A 339 3.72 0.93 -12.59
N GLN A 340 4.61 1.70 -13.23
CA GLN A 340 4.26 2.98 -13.84
C GLN A 340 3.22 2.84 -14.96
N LYS A 341 3.31 1.80 -15.79
CA LYS A 341 2.35 1.55 -16.87
C LYS A 341 0.96 1.21 -16.31
N ILE A 342 0.87 0.36 -15.28
CA ILE A 342 -0.40 -0.03 -14.64
C ILE A 342 -1.07 1.16 -13.94
N THR A 343 -0.27 2.05 -13.33
CA THR A 343 -0.77 3.21 -12.57
C THR A 343 -1.18 4.39 -13.46
N ASN A 344 -0.49 4.59 -14.59
CA ASN A 344 -0.85 5.61 -15.59
C ASN A 344 -1.76 5.08 -16.72
N ASP A 345 -2.39 3.91 -16.54
CA ASP A 345 -3.34 3.38 -17.53
C ASP A 345 -4.54 4.33 -17.70
N ILE A 346 -4.83 4.72 -18.95
CA ILE A 346 -5.85 5.73 -19.27
C ILE A 346 -7.24 5.23 -18.89
N HIS A 347 -7.55 3.96 -19.17
CA HIS A 347 -8.86 3.37 -18.88
C HIS A 347 -9.08 3.20 -17.38
N VAL A 348 -8.02 2.89 -16.61
CA VAL A 348 -8.10 2.88 -15.14
C VAL A 348 -8.35 4.28 -14.58
N ASN A 349 -7.74 5.32 -15.16
CA ASN A 349 -7.98 6.72 -14.78
C ASN A 349 -9.41 7.17 -15.11
N GLU A 350 -9.91 6.84 -16.31
CA GLU A 350 -11.28 7.14 -16.74
C GLU A 350 -12.31 6.42 -15.86
N ALA A 351 -12.11 5.13 -15.58
CA ALA A 351 -12.99 4.34 -14.71
C ALA A 351 -13.01 4.87 -13.27
N ALA A 352 -11.84 5.22 -12.70
CA ALA A 352 -11.76 5.83 -11.38
C ALA A 352 -12.56 7.14 -11.29
N MET A 353 -12.44 8.01 -12.30
CA MET A 353 -13.22 9.24 -12.40
C MET A 353 -14.72 9.00 -12.54
N LEU A 354 -15.12 8.04 -13.37
CA LEU A 354 -16.51 7.72 -13.63
C LEU A 354 -17.20 7.15 -12.39
N VAL A 355 -16.53 6.27 -11.63
CA VAL A 355 -17.06 5.71 -10.38
C VAL A 355 -17.22 6.79 -9.30
N ASP A 356 -16.21 7.65 -9.10
CA ASP A 356 -16.30 8.79 -8.16
C ASP A 356 -17.52 9.69 -8.50
N ALA A 357 -17.74 9.97 -9.79
CA ALA A 357 -18.84 10.82 -10.26
C ALA A 357 -20.23 10.14 -10.17
N GLN A 358 -20.32 8.85 -10.52
CA GLN A 358 -21.58 8.11 -10.50
C GLN A 358 -22.11 7.90 -9.08
N LEU A 359 -21.26 7.63 -8.09
CA LEU A 359 -21.67 7.50 -6.69
C LEU A 359 -22.35 8.79 -6.19
N ASP A 360 -21.71 9.95 -6.41
CA ASP A 360 -22.26 11.27 -6.08
C ASP A 360 -23.56 11.58 -6.84
N GLN A 361 -23.61 11.27 -8.14
CA GLN A 361 -24.80 11.49 -8.97
C GLN A 361 -25.99 10.63 -8.53
N HIS A 362 -25.77 9.36 -8.19
CA HIS A 362 -26.82 8.46 -7.74
C HIS A 362 -27.34 8.82 -6.35
N GLU A 363 -26.47 9.21 -5.40
CA GLU A 363 -26.91 9.74 -4.10
C GLU A 363 -27.81 10.97 -4.28
N LYS A 364 -27.36 11.95 -5.08
CA LYS A 364 -28.14 13.16 -5.41
C LYS A 364 -29.46 12.84 -6.11
N HIS A 365 -29.50 11.86 -7.00
CA HIS A 365 -30.71 11.45 -7.70
C HIS A 365 -31.73 10.81 -6.75
N ILE A 366 -31.31 9.88 -5.89
CA ILE A 366 -32.18 9.21 -4.92
C ILE A 366 -32.69 10.23 -3.89
N ASN A 367 -31.83 11.10 -3.36
CA ASN A 367 -32.24 12.15 -2.42
C ASN A 367 -33.26 13.12 -3.04
N ARG A 368 -33.12 13.50 -4.33
CA ARG A 368 -34.15 14.28 -5.04
C ARG A 368 -35.45 13.50 -5.16
N THR A 369 -35.38 12.22 -5.54
CA THR A 369 -36.57 11.37 -5.73
C THR A 369 -37.35 11.18 -4.43
N VAL A 370 -36.68 10.90 -3.30
CA VAL A 370 -37.30 10.80 -1.96
C VAL A 370 -38.02 12.12 -1.60
N ASN A 371 -37.36 13.26 -1.78
CA ASN A 371 -37.97 14.57 -1.53
C ASN A 371 -39.19 14.81 -2.44
N THR A 372 -39.10 14.54 -3.74
CA THR A 372 -40.19 14.73 -4.69
C THR A 372 -41.40 13.84 -4.37
N VAL A 373 -41.18 12.56 -4.10
CA VAL A 373 -42.26 11.61 -3.79
C VAL A 373 -42.97 11.96 -2.47
N ILE A 374 -42.23 12.25 -1.39
CA ILE A 374 -42.86 12.61 -0.11
C ILE A 374 -43.57 13.97 -0.20
N ASN A 375 -42.99 14.97 -0.86
CA ASN A 375 -43.66 16.26 -1.03
C ASN A 375 -44.95 16.10 -1.87
N THR A 376 -44.96 15.22 -2.87
CA THR A 376 -46.15 14.92 -3.69
C THR A 376 -47.22 14.22 -2.86
N LEU A 377 -46.84 13.22 -2.07
CA LEU A 377 -47.72 12.53 -1.12
C LEU A 377 -48.33 13.51 -0.10
N ASN A 378 -47.53 14.41 0.47
CA ASN A 378 -47.98 15.37 1.47
C ASN A 378 -48.94 16.41 0.89
N ASN A 379 -48.67 16.90 -0.33
CA ASN A 379 -49.60 17.76 -1.06
C ASN A 379 -50.93 17.03 -1.34
N GLN A 380 -50.89 15.76 -1.74
CA GLN A 380 -52.09 14.98 -2.03
C GLN A 380 -52.91 14.66 -0.76
N LEU A 381 -52.25 14.26 0.33
CA LEU A 381 -52.90 14.04 1.63
C LEU A 381 -53.56 15.31 2.13
N ASP A 382 -52.89 16.46 2.09
CA ASP A 382 -53.44 17.73 2.56
C ASP A 382 -54.65 18.18 1.72
N VAL A 383 -54.66 17.91 0.41
CA VAL A 383 -55.83 18.12 -0.47
C VAL A 383 -57.00 17.22 -0.07
N GLU A 384 -56.79 15.92 0.09
CA GLU A 384 -57.86 14.98 0.48
C GLU A 384 -58.43 15.30 1.87
N PHE A 385 -57.58 15.58 2.86
CA PHE A 385 -58.02 16.01 4.19
C PHE A 385 -58.80 17.32 4.16
N LYS A 386 -58.41 18.29 3.33
CA LYS A 386 -59.18 19.54 3.12
C LYS A 386 -60.56 19.29 2.52
N GLU A 387 -60.69 18.39 1.54
CA GLU A 387 -62.00 18.03 0.98
C GLU A 387 -62.88 17.26 1.97
N ILE A 388 -62.32 16.41 2.84
CA ILE A 388 -63.05 15.80 3.96
C ILE A 388 -63.54 16.89 4.94
N PHE A 389 -62.66 17.81 5.34
CA PHE A 389 -63.01 18.90 6.27
C PHE A 389 -64.11 19.82 5.71
N LYS A 390 -64.04 20.14 4.41
CA LYS A 390 -65.07 20.87 3.67
C LYS A 390 -66.41 20.11 3.66
N LYS A 391 -66.41 18.80 3.36
CA LYS A 391 -67.64 17.98 3.42
C LYS A 391 -68.26 17.95 4.82
N LEU A 392 -67.44 17.84 5.87
CA LEU A 392 -67.90 17.93 7.27
C LEU A 392 -68.46 19.32 7.60
N THR A 393 -67.83 20.38 7.11
CA THR A 393 -68.29 21.77 7.30
C THR A 393 -69.65 22.00 6.63
N ASN A 394 -69.86 21.51 5.41
CA ASN A 394 -71.14 21.61 4.71
C ASN A 394 -72.23 20.77 5.40
N LEU A 395 -71.90 19.54 5.85
CA LEU A 395 -72.80 18.72 6.66
C LEU A 395 -73.24 19.46 7.94
N LYS A 396 -72.30 20.12 8.62
CA LYS A 396 -72.52 20.89 9.84
C LYS A 396 -73.44 22.10 9.61
N ASN A 397 -73.07 22.95 8.65
CA ASN A 397 -73.58 24.32 8.55
C ASN A 397 -74.81 24.44 7.63
N GLU A 398 -74.94 23.54 6.64
CA GLU A 398 -76.02 23.56 5.65
C GLU A 398 -76.99 22.41 5.93
N ALA A 399 -76.58 21.16 5.68
CA ALA A 399 -77.51 20.03 5.62
C ALA A 399 -78.20 19.72 6.96
N LEU A 400 -77.43 19.58 8.06
CA LEU A 400 -78.01 19.31 9.37
C LEU A 400 -78.88 20.48 9.85
N ARG A 401 -78.36 21.71 9.73
CA ARG A 401 -79.05 22.92 10.15
C ARG A 401 -80.39 23.09 9.44
N THR A 402 -80.44 22.97 8.11
CA THR A 402 -81.70 23.10 7.35
C THR A 402 -82.75 22.07 7.79
N GLN A 403 -82.35 20.82 8.04
CA GLN A 403 -83.29 19.77 8.48
C GLN A 403 -83.79 20.01 9.91
N VAL A 404 -82.90 20.36 10.85
CA VAL A 404 -83.29 20.65 12.24
C VAL A 404 -84.16 21.91 12.33
N ASP A 405 -83.83 22.97 11.59
CA ASP A 405 -84.63 24.21 11.57
C ASP A 405 -86.02 23.95 10.95
N GLY A 406 -86.13 23.09 9.93
CA GLY A 406 -87.42 22.65 9.38
C GLY A 406 -88.27 21.85 10.37
N ILE A 407 -87.64 20.96 11.15
CA ILE A 407 -88.32 20.21 12.22
C ILE A 407 -88.77 21.16 13.34
N ARG A 408 -87.91 22.09 13.80
CA ARG A 408 -88.26 23.12 14.80
C ARG A 408 -89.46 23.96 14.35
N GLN A 409 -89.48 24.40 13.08
CA GLN A 409 -90.60 25.17 12.55
C GLN A 409 -91.90 24.36 12.52
N THR A 410 -91.82 23.06 12.20
CA THR A 410 -93.00 22.16 12.21
C THR A 410 -93.54 21.95 13.63
N VAL A 411 -92.66 21.73 14.61
CA VAL A 411 -93.03 21.60 16.04
C VAL A 411 -93.65 22.91 16.55
N LYS A 412 -93.10 24.06 16.18
CA LYS A 412 -93.66 25.38 16.52
C LYS A 412 -95.07 25.56 15.97
N SER A 413 -95.31 25.29 14.69
CA SER A 413 -96.65 25.42 14.09
C SER A 413 -97.66 24.43 14.66
N ALA A 414 -97.23 23.24 15.09
CA ALA A 414 -98.10 22.31 15.84
C ALA A 414 -98.47 22.85 17.23
N LYS A 415 -97.54 23.52 17.92
CA LYS A 415 -97.74 24.16 19.23
C LYS A 415 -98.74 25.32 19.13
N GLU A 416 -98.61 26.15 18.10
CA GLU A 416 -99.53 27.24 17.77
C GLU A 416 -100.96 26.71 17.49
N LEU A 417 -101.10 25.71 16.61
CA LEU A 417 -102.40 25.11 16.26
C LEU A 417 -103.15 24.54 17.49
N VAL A 418 -102.45 23.85 18.39
CA VAL A 418 -103.08 23.27 19.59
C VAL A 418 -103.49 24.35 20.60
N HIS A 419 -102.75 25.45 20.68
CA HIS A 419 -103.11 26.59 21.52
C HIS A 419 -104.39 27.30 21.03
N ASP A 420 -104.52 27.49 19.72
CA ASP A 420 -105.71 28.08 19.11
C ASP A 420 -106.95 27.20 19.35
N CYS A 421 -106.84 25.88 19.14
CA CYS A 421 -107.93 24.92 19.39
C CYS A 421 -108.42 24.90 20.85
N VAL A 422 -107.54 25.09 21.83
CA VAL A 422 -107.94 25.21 23.25
C VAL A 422 -108.73 26.50 23.49
N THR A 423 -108.31 27.60 22.87
CA THR A 423 -108.88 28.93 23.09
C THR A 423 -110.29 29.06 22.49
N ASP A 424 -110.51 28.54 21.28
CA ASP A 424 -111.84 28.57 20.64
C ASP A 424 -112.87 27.67 21.35
N PHE A 425 -112.42 26.53 21.89
CA PHE A 425 -113.29 25.56 22.57
C PHE A 425 -113.98 26.13 23.83
N GLU A 426 -113.25 26.89 24.65
CA GLU A 426 -113.82 27.52 25.85
C GLU A 426 -114.90 28.55 25.50
N LYS A 427 -114.67 29.33 24.43
CA LYS A 427 -115.54 30.43 24.01
C LYS A 427 -116.88 29.96 23.42
N ILE A 428 -116.86 28.88 22.63
CA ILE A 428 -118.07 28.40 21.91
C ILE A 428 -119.07 27.71 22.85
N TYR A 429 -118.59 26.99 23.86
CA TYR A 429 -119.43 26.16 24.73
C TYR A 429 -120.26 26.96 25.75
N GLU A 430 -119.64 27.94 26.42
CA GLU A 430 -120.26 28.64 27.55
C GLU A 430 -121.41 29.57 27.13
N GLU A 431 -121.32 30.20 25.94
CA GLU A 431 -122.35 31.12 25.46
C GLU A 431 -123.59 30.44 24.85
N ASN A 432 -123.43 29.29 24.21
CA ASN A 432 -124.47 28.74 23.31
C ASN A 432 -125.29 27.59 23.90
N ILE A 433 -124.71 26.70 24.71
CA ILE A 433 -125.42 25.48 25.17
C ILE A 433 -126.11 25.70 26.52
N ILE A 434 -125.43 26.32 27.50
CA ILE A 434 -125.98 26.52 28.86
C ILE A 434 -127.14 27.54 28.88
N LYS A 435 -127.21 28.43 27.89
CA LYS A 435 -128.19 29.53 27.82
C LYS A 435 -129.59 29.05 27.44
N GLU A 436 -129.70 28.13 26.49
CA GLU A 436 -130.99 27.60 26.00
C GLU A 436 -131.70 26.70 27.02
N PHE A 437 -130.95 25.85 27.74
CA PHE A 437 -131.52 25.03 28.83
C PHE A 437 -132.20 25.89 29.92
N LYS A 438 -131.72 27.12 30.16
CA LYS A 438 -132.37 28.06 31.10
C LYS A 438 -133.62 28.72 30.51
N TYR A 439 -133.69 28.94 29.20
CA TYR A 439 -134.82 29.59 28.53
C TYR A 439 -136.07 28.70 28.51
N ILE A 440 -135.92 27.43 28.13
CA ILE A 440 -137.03 26.47 28.01
C ILE A 440 -137.76 26.26 29.36
N LYS A 441 -137.02 26.26 30.48
CA LYS A 441 -137.58 26.12 31.83
C LYS A 441 -138.58 27.24 32.18
N ALA A 442 -138.27 28.48 31.84
CA ALA A 442 -139.06 29.65 32.24
C ALA A 442 -140.44 29.72 31.57
N GLN A 443 -140.59 29.18 30.35
CA GLN A 443 -141.85 29.24 29.58
C GLN A 443 -142.93 28.29 30.12
N ILE A 444 -142.54 27.17 30.75
CA ILE A 444 -143.49 26.15 31.23
C ILE A 444 -144.15 26.57 32.56
N GLU A 445 -143.44 27.32 33.41
CA GLU A 445 -143.93 27.77 34.71
C GLU A 445 -145.05 28.84 34.60
N THR A 446 -145.14 29.56 33.47
CA THR A 446 -146.14 30.63 33.26
C THR A 446 -147.53 30.13 32.87
N PHE A 447 -147.66 28.91 32.35
CA PHE A 447 -148.90 28.41 31.73
C PHE A 447 -149.91 27.77 32.71
N THR A 448 -149.58 27.67 34.01
CA THR A 448 -150.28 26.78 34.97
C THR A 448 -150.93 27.47 36.19
N GLN A 449 -151.03 28.80 36.22
CA GLN A 449 -151.60 29.56 37.35
C GLN A 449 -153.11 29.84 37.23
N THR A 450 -153.77 30.00 38.38
CA THR A 450 -155.22 29.91 38.61
C THR A 450 -156.10 31.07 38.09
N SER A 451 -155.54 32.01 37.32
CA SER A 451 -156.19 33.26 36.91
C SER A 451 -156.34 33.40 35.38
N SER A 452 -156.72 32.32 34.70
CA SER A 452 -156.82 32.26 33.24
C SER A 452 -158.10 32.91 32.68
N PRO A 453 -158.04 33.68 31.56
CA PRO A 453 -159.21 34.22 30.87
C PRO A 453 -160.28 33.18 30.50
N LEU A 454 -159.89 31.91 30.35
CA LEU A 454 -160.77 30.80 29.99
C LEU A 454 -161.87 30.54 31.04
N ILE A 455 -161.57 30.77 32.32
CA ILE A 455 -162.52 30.57 33.44
C ILE A 455 -163.57 31.71 33.51
N SER A 456 -163.20 32.92 33.09
CA SER A 456 -164.09 34.09 33.09
C SER A 456 -165.22 33.98 32.05
N ILE A 457 -164.88 33.50 30.85
CA ILE A 457 -165.84 33.33 29.74
C ILE A 457 -166.91 32.29 30.09
N PHE A 458 -166.54 31.23 30.83
CA PHE A 458 -167.42 30.10 31.13
C PHE A 458 -168.61 30.46 32.04
N ASN A 459 -168.40 31.35 33.02
CA ASN A 459 -169.47 31.76 33.95
C ASN A 459 -170.48 32.75 33.34
N ASN A 460 -170.07 33.52 32.32
CA ASN A 460 -170.92 34.56 31.70
C ASN A 460 -172.04 33.97 30.81
N VAL A 461 -171.81 32.79 30.22
CA VAL A 461 -172.81 32.09 29.37
C VAL A 461 -173.96 31.52 30.21
N ARG A 462 -173.66 31.02 31.42
CA ARG A 462 -174.63 30.37 32.32
C ARG A 462 -175.78 31.29 32.73
N ASN A 463 -175.52 32.59 32.91
CA ASN A 463 -176.52 33.53 33.43
C ASN A 463 -177.48 34.04 32.34
N LYS A 464 -176.98 34.31 31.12
CA LYS A 464 -177.81 34.86 30.02
C LYS A 464 -178.92 33.93 29.51
N VAL A 465 -178.80 32.62 29.73
CA VAL A 465 -179.82 31.63 29.33
C VAL A 465 -181.07 31.69 30.23
N MET A 466 -180.93 32.12 31.50
CA MET A 466 -182.05 32.17 32.45
C MET A 466 -182.99 33.36 32.20
N ASP A 467 -182.47 34.52 31.78
CA ASP A 467 -183.26 35.74 31.55
C ASP A 467 -184.20 35.64 30.34
N LEU A 468 -183.86 34.82 29.35
CA LEU A 468 -184.67 34.66 28.12
C LEU A 468 -186.03 33.99 28.41
N LYS A 469 -186.10 33.15 29.46
CA LYS A 469 -187.29 32.40 29.87
C LYS A 469 -188.44 33.28 30.35
N HIS A 470 -188.16 34.44 30.93
CA HIS A 470 -189.18 35.25 31.62
C HIS A 470 -189.93 36.22 30.69
N ASN A 471 -189.30 36.66 29.59
CA ASN A 471 -189.83 37.73 28.75
C ASN A 471 -190.91 37.27 27.75
N VAL A 472 -190.78 36.05 27.19
CA VAL A 472 -191.68 35.55 26.11
C VAL A 472 -193.13 35.34 26.57
N VAL A 473 -193.34 34.95 27.84
CA VAL A 473 -194.68 34.67 28.39
C VAL A 473 -195.51 35.95 28.62
N SER A 474 -194.86 37.09 28.83
CA SER A 474 -195.51 38.37 29.17
C SER A 474 -196.24 39.00 27.99
N ASP A 475 -195.64 38.99 26.79
CA ASP A 475 -196.16 39.76 25.66
C ASP A 475 -197.32 39.07 24.90
N LEU A 476 -197.33 37.74 24.87
CA LEU A 476 -198.45 36.95 24.30
C LEU A 476 -199.79 37.24 24.99
N THR A 477 -199.77 37.53 26.30
CA THR A 477 -200.98 37.77 27.09
C THR A 477 -201.63 39.13 26.77
N LYS A 478 -200.85 40.14 26.38
CA LYS A 478 -201.36 41.49 26.06
C LYS A 478 -202.12 41.54 24.74
N LEU A 479 -201.66 40.82 23.71
CA LEU A 479 -202.26 40.86 22.37
C LEU A 479 -203.71 40.34 22.35
N LYS A 480 -204.02 39.33 23.18
CA LYS A 480 -205.35 38.72 23.32
C LYS A 480 -206.42 39.67 23.89
N GLY A 481 -206.02 40.71 24.62
CA GLY A 481 -206.92 41.71 25.20
C GLY A 481 -207.48 42.71 24.18
N THR A 482 -206.65 43.14 23.23
CA THR A 482 -206.99 44.23 22.30
C THR A 482 -208.06 43.83 21.27
N VAL A 483 -207.92 42.64 20.68
CA VAL A 483 -208.81 42.15 19.60
C VAL A 483 -210.28 42.03 20.07
N ASN A 484 -210.48 41.53 21.29
CA ASN A 484 -211.82 41.31 21.86
C ASN A 484 -212.58 42.60 22.21
N LYS A 485 -211.91 43.75 22.25
CA LYS A 485 -212.56 45.05 22.52
C LYS A 485 -213.15 45.64 21.24
N ALA A 486 -212.38 45.69 20.15
CA ALA A 486 -212.80 46.27 18.88
C ALA A 486 -214.05 45.57 18.28
N LEU A 487 -214.16 44.25 18.46
CA LEU A 487 -215.30 43.46 17.98
C LEU A 487 -216.63 43.87 18.67
N ARG A 488 -216.57 44.33 19.93
CA ARG A 488 -217.74 44.68 20.74
C ARG A 488 -218.33 46.05 20.35
N ASP A 489 -217.47 46.98 19.91
CA ASP A 489 -217.87 48.33 19.50
C ASP A 489 -218.53 48.37 18.11
N TYR A 490 -218.16 47.44 17.22
CA TYR A 490 -218.74 47.33 15.87
C TYR A 490 -220.21 46.85 15.91
N VAL A 491 -220.48 45.76 16.63
CA VAL A 491 -221.83 45.16 16.74
C VAL A 491 -222.83 46.15 17.35
N THR A 492 -222.39 46.98 18.30
CA THR A 492 -223.26 47.96 18.97
C THR A 492 -223.72 49.07 18.00
N LYS A 493 -222.82 49.65 17.20
CA LYS A 493 -223.17 50.74 16.27
C LYS A 493 -224.09 50.31 15.13
N VAL A 494 -223.95 49.08 14.65
CA VAL A 494 -224.83 48.50 13.62
C VAL A 494 -226.26 48.30 14.16
N SER A 495 -226.40 47.96 15.45
CA SER A 495 -227.70 47.77 16.11
C SER A 495 -228.51 49.07 16.27
N ASP A 496 -227.85 50.21 16.52
CA ASP A 496 -228.53 51.50 16.71
C ASP A 496 -228.93 52.18 15.39
N ALA A 497 -228.18 51.95 14.30
CA ALA A 497 -228.54 52.44 12.97
C ALA A 497 -229.83 51.78 12.45
N MET A 498 -230.02 50.48 12.70
CA MET A 498 -231.17 49.71 12.21
C MET A 498 -232.48 49.97 12.97
N LYS A 499 -232.46 50.64 14.13
CA LYS A 499 -233.68 51.08 14.83
C LYS A 499 -234.35 52.33 14.25
N ASN A 500 -233.61 53.17 13.52
CA ASN A 500 -233.97 54.60 13.38
C ASN A 500 -234.25 55.11 11.95
N GLY A 501 -233.89 54.37 10.89
CA GLY A 501 -234.38 54.60 9.52
C GLY A 501 -234.13 55.97 8.87
N ALA A 502 -233.07 56.05 8.04
CA ALA A 502 -232.92 57.08 7.00
C ALA A 502 -232.51 56.43 5.66
N ARG A 503 -232.37 57.24 4.60
CA ARG A 503 -232.12 56.78 3.21
C ARG A 503 -230.81 55.99 3.05
N SER A 504 -230.67 55.28 1.93
CA SER A 504 -229.62 54.31 1.59
C SER A 504 -228.15 54.81 1.58
N ALA A 505 -227.86 56.03 2.04
CA ALA A 505 -226.51 56.58 2.10
C ALA A 505 -225.79 56.31 3.43
N ASP A 506 -226.54 56.16 4.54
CA ASP A 506 -225.97 56.18 5.89
C ASP A 506 -225.42 54.82 6.39
N VAL A 507 -225.75 53.72 5.69
CA VAL A 507 -225.21 52.38 6.00
C VAL A 507 -223.84 52.15 5.34
N SER A 508 -223.62 52.67 4.13
CA SER A 508 -222.34 52.50 3.40
C SER A 508 -221.17 53.22 4.07
N SER A 509 -221.41 54.35 4.74
CA SER A 509 -220.41 55.11 5.47
C SER A 509 -219.99 54.43 6.78
N ALA A 510 -220.87 53.68 7.44
CA ALA A 510 -220.51 52.81 8.55
C ALA A 510 -219.60 51.65 8.08
N PHE A 511 -219.89 51.08 6.91
CA PHE A 511 -219.14 49.96 6.33
C PHE A 511 -217.70 50.34 5.94
N ALA A 512 -217.51 51.52 5.34
CA ALA A 512 -216.19 52.02 4.94
C ALA A 512 -215.21 52.19 6.13
N ASN A 513 -215.72 52.52 7.32
CA ASN A 513 -214.88 52.80 8.49
C ASN A 513 -214.42 51.53 9.24
N PHE A 514 -215.13 50.40 9.10
CA PHE A 514 -214.71 49.14 9.74
C PHE A 514 -213.43 48.57 9.10
N GLY A 515 -213.35 48.56 7.77
CA GLY A 515 -212.17 48.09 7.03
C GLY A 515 -210.91 48.92 7.34
N GLN A 516 -211.05 50.24 7.45
CA GLN A 516 -209.91 51.14 7.69
C GLN A 516 -209.34 51.01 9.12
N GLY A 517 -210.19 50.75 10.11
CA GLY A 517 -209.80 50.70 11.53
C GLY A 517 -209.01 49.45 11.93
N VAL A 518 -209.34 48.28 11.36
CA VAL A 518 -208.62 47.03 11.66
C VAL A 518 -207.24 47.01 10.99
N LEU A 519 -207.15 47.43 9.73
CA LEU A 519 -205.89 47.42 8.96
C LEU A 519 -204.82 48.36 9.52
N THR A 520 -205.20 49.47 10.16
CA THR A 520 -204.24 50.45 10.71
C THR A 520 -203.64 50.03 12.05
N GLN A 521 -204.36 49.31 12.92
CA GLN A 521 -203.81 48.84 14.19
C GLN A 521 -202.97 47.55 14.07
N THR A 522 -203.21 46.74 13.03
CA THR A 522 -202.43 45.51 12.79
C THR A 522 -201.04 45.78 12.19
N ALA A 523 -200.84 46.92 11.50
CA ALA A 523 -199.57 47.25 10.84
C ALA A 523 -198.47 47.83 11.76
N ASP A 524 -198.85 48.48 12.87
CA ASP A 524 -197.90 49.24 13.71
C ASP A 524 -197.57 48.62 15.09
N ASN A 525 -197.96 47.37 15.33
CA ASN A 525 -197.59 46.67 16.57
C ASN A 525 -196.08 46.36 16.63
N PRO A 526 -195.32 46.83 17.66
CA PRO A 526 -193.87 46.61 17.74
C PRO A 526 -193.44 45.15 17.86
N GLY A 527 -194.26 44.30 18.49
CA GLY A 527 -193.98 42.87 18.63
C GLY A 527 -194.04 42.13 17.28
N VAL A 528 -194.99 42.52 16.43
CA VAL A 528 -195.14 41.96 15.07
C VAL A 528 -193.93 42.31 14.20
N LYS A 529 -193.45 43.56 14.26
CA LYS A 529 -192.23 44.00 13.55
C LYS A 529 -190.96 43.26 14.03
N LYS A 530 -190.93 42.75 15.27
CA LYS A 530 -189.78 42.01 15.83
C LYS A 530 -189.84 40.50 15.55
N LEU A 531 -191.03 39.90 15.54
CA LEU A 531 -191.22 38.49 15.13
C LEU A 531 -190.92 38.27 13.65
N ALA A 532 -191.41 39.16 12.77
CA ALA A 532 -191.28 39.03 11.32
C ALA A 532 -189.83 39.01 10.79
N ALA A 533 -188.86 39.43 11.60
CA ALA A 533 -187.44 39.46 11.24
C ALA A 533 -186.62 38.26 11.77
N THR A 534 -187.20 37.40 12.62
CA THR A 534 -186.42 36.38 13.36
C THR A 534 -186.95 34.95 13.20
N LEU A 535 -188.16 34.76 12.63
CA LEU A 535 -188.79 33.44 12.46
C LEU A 535 -189.11 33.14 10.99
N ASP A 536 -188.95 31.87 10.63
CA ASP A 536 -189.08 31.37 9.26
C ASP A 536 -190.53 31.45 8.73
N LYS A 537 -190.65 31.64 7.41
CA LYS A 537 -191.88 32.01 6.68
C LYS A 537 -193.00 30.97 6.76
N SER A 538 -192.69 29.73 7.13
CA SER A 538 -193.65 28.63 7.27
C SER A 538 -194.67 28.86 8.40
N HIS A 539 -194.28 29.49 9.51
CA HIS A 539 -195.12 29.61 10.71
C HIS A 539 -196.15 30.74 10.65
N LEU A 540 -195.93 31.80 9.86
CA LEU A 540 -196.88 32.91 9.74
C LEU A 540 -198.20 32.48 9.10
N LYS A 541 -198.19 31.44 8.24
CA LYS A 541 -199.37 30.96 7.51
C LYS A 541 -200.47 30.45 8.46
N SER A 542 -200.14 29.59 9.43
CA SER A 542 -201.13 28.99 10.34
C SER A 542 -201.75 30.00 11.31
N TRP A 543 -201.05 31.08 11.63
CA TRP A 543 -201.59 32.14 12.50
C TRP A 543 -202.69 32.95 11.82
N PHE A 544 -202.52 33.32 10.55
CA PHE A 544 -203.54 34.05 9.79
C PHE A 544 -204.79 33.19 9.48
N GLU A 545 -204.61 31.89 9.27
CA GLU A 545 -205.71 30.94 9.08
C GLU A 545 -206.66 30.93 10.29
N GLY A 546 -206.13 30.99 11.52
CA GLY A 546 -206.95 31.07 12.75
C GLY A 546 -207.68 32.39 12.98
N VAL A 547 -207.29 33.50 12.32
CA VAL A 547 -208.00 34.80 12.45
C VAL A 547 -209.26 34.83 11.58
N ARG A 548 -209.20 34.24 10.37
CA ARG A 548 -210.33 34.13 9.45
C ARG A 548 -211.51 33.39 10.08
N ASP A 549 -211.24 32.24 10.70
CA ASP A 549 -212.27 31.32 11.16
C ASP A 549 -213.08 31.91 12.34
N ASN A 550 -212.47 32.78 13.15
CA ASN A 550 -213.15 33.55 14.20
C ASN A 550 -214.07 34.67 13.64
N LEU A 551 -213.77 35.19 12.45
CA LEU A 551 -214.57 36.26 11.82
C LEU A 551 -215.88 35.71 11.23
N ALA A 552 -215.86 34.47 10.74
CA ALA A 552 -217.04 33.79 10.17
C ALA A 552 -218.16 33.59 11.21
N HIS A 553 -217.85 33.06 12.40
CA HIS A 553 -218.85 32.84 13.45
C HIS A 553 -219.45 34.14 14.04
N ALA A 554 -218.75 35.27 13.96
CA ALA A 554 -219.30 36.56 14.39
C ALA A 554 -220.40 37.09 13.45
N LEU A 555 -220.34 36.73 12.17
CA LEU A 555 -221.34 37.13 11.15
C LEU A 555 -222.63 36.32 11.26
N GLU A 556 -222.56 35.01 11.55
CA GLU A 556 -223.73 34.14 11.70
C GLU A 556 -224.65 34.58 12.85
N GLY A 557 -224.07 35.01 13.98
CA GLY A 557 -224.83 35.52 15.13
C GLY A 557 -225.60 36.81 14.84
N ALA A 558 -225.05 37.70 14.00
CA ALA A 558 -225.70 38.95 13.60
C ALA A 558 -226.86 38.72 12.61
N LEU A 559 -226.76 37.68 11.77
CA LEU A 559 -227.78 37.34 10.77
C LEU A 559 -229.12 36.91 11.41
N PHE A 560 -229.06 36.17 12.52
CA PHE A 560 -230.24 35.63 13.21
C PHE A 560 -231.13 36.73 13.84
N SER A 561 -230.52 37.82 14.35
CA SER A 561 -231.27 38.92 14.97
C SER A 561 -232.14 39.71 13.98
N LEU A 562 -231.78 39.74 12.69
CA LEU A 562 -232.56 40.44 11.66
C LEU A 562 -233.82 39.67 11.24
N GLN A 563 -233.79 38.34 11.27
CA GLN A 563 -234.91 37.51 10.81
C GLN A 563 -236.16 37.60 11.73
N GLN A 564 -235.99 37.94 13.01
CA GLN A 564 -237.10 38.14 13.96
C GLN A 564 -237.90 39.44 13.74
N ILE A 565 -237.36 40.42 13.00
CA ILE A 565 -237.94 41.77 12.91
C ILE A 565 -238.98 41.89 11.77
N ALA A 566 -238.94 40.99 10.79
CA ALA A 566 -239.79 41.06 9.60
C ALA A 566 -241.23 40.52 9.78
N THR A 567 -241.59 39.96 10.94
CA THR A 567 -242.76 39.08 11.10
C THR A 567 -243.90 39.65 11.97
N MET A 568 -244.00 40.98 12.13
CA MET A 568 -245.10 41.64 12.88
C MET A 568 -245.95 42.57 11.99
N PRO A 569 -247.29 42.67 12.19
CA PRO A 569 -248.23 42.70 11.06
C PRO A 569 -249.10 43.97 10.91
N ASN A 570 -249.45 44.38 9.68
CA ASN A 570 -250.71 45.10 9.38
C ASN A 570 -251.08 45.20 7.86
N SER A 571 -252.26 45.75 7.55
CA SER A 571 -252.94 45.72 6.24
C SER A 571 -252.69 46.91 5.28
N THR A 572 -252.86 46.65 3.97
CA THR A 572 -253.04 47.65 2.88
C THR A 572 -254.22 48.58 3.15
N GLY A 573 -254.31 49.82 2.64
CA GLY A 573 -253.66 50.42 1.46
C GLY A 573 -252.38 51.24 1.67
N ARG A 574 -251.62 51.00 2.73
CA ARG A 574 -250.22 51.44 2.87
C ARG A 574 -249.26 50.23 2.81
N GLN A 575 -247.96 50.52 2.79
CA GLN A 575 -246.81 49.64 3.12
C GLN A 575 -247.16 48.51 4.11
N PRO A 576 -246.56 47.31 4.01
CA PRO A 576 -245.11 47.11 4.19
C PRO A 576 -244.39 46.16 3.20
N LEU A 577 -243.09 45.91 3.44
CA LEU A 577 -242.09 45.36 2.49
C LEU A 577 -241.66 43.88 2.73
N ASP A 578 -241.08 43.29 1.68
CA ASP A 578 -240.42 41.97 1.64
C ASP A 578 -238.89 42.09 1.85
N PRO A 579 -238.26 41.36 2.81
CA PRO A 579 -236.83 41.48 3.11
C PRO A 579 -235.88 40.73 2.14
N LYS A 580 -236.39 39.77 1.35
CA LYS A 580 -235.53 38.81 0.64
C LYS A 580 -234.50 39.43 -0.33
N PRO A 581 -234.83 40.47 -1.12
CA PRO A 581 -233.88 41.10 -2.04
C PRO A 581 -232.74 41.86 -1.34
N LEU A 582 -232.96 42.33 -0.11
CA LEU A 582 -231.97 43.12 0.65
C LEU A 582 -230.84 42.23 1.20
N ILE A 583 -231.19 40.99 1.57
CA ILE A 583 -230.27 39.99 2.11
C ILE A 583 -229.31 39.50 1.02
N GLU A 584 -229.83 39.22 -0.18
CA GLU A 584 -229.03 38.78 -1.33
C GLU A 584 -228.07 39.89 -1.82
N ALA A 585 -228.50 41.16 -1.80
CA ALA A 585 -227.64 42.30 -2.18
C ALA A 585 -226.47 42.55 -1.21
N LEU A 586 -226.69 42.41 0.11
CA LEU A 586 -225.64 42.57 1.12
C LEU A 586 -224.61 41.44 1.07
N GLN A 587 -225.05 40.22 0.80
CA GLN A 587 -224.17 39.05 0.74
C GLN A 587 -223.25 39.09 -0.50
N ALA A 588 -223.74 39.63 -1.63
CA ALA A 588 -222.94 39.83 -2.84
C ALA A 588 -221.84 40.91 -2.67
N ASP A 589 -222.20 42.09 -2.13
CA ASP A 589 -221.25 43.23 -2.01
C ASP A 589 -220.07 42.94 -1.05
N LEU A 590 -220.28 42.12 -0.01
CA LEU A 590 -219.20 41.66 0.87
C LEU A 590 -218.21 40.74 0.14
N ILE A 591 -218.71 39.76 -0.62
CA ILE A 591 -217.88 38.74 -1.27
C ILE A 591 -217.04 39.39 -2.38
N GLU A 592 -217.65 40.23 -3.22
CA GLU A 592 -216.97 40.94 -4.31
C GLU A 592 -215.81 41.83 -3.80
N LYS A 593 -216.00 42.53 -2.67
CA LYS A 593 -214.99 43.43 -2.09
C LYS A 593 -213.85 42.69 -1.37
N VAL A 594 -214.11 41.54 -0.75
CA VAL A 594 -213.06 40.73 -0.11
C VAL A 594 -212.19 40.05 -1.17
N GLU A 595 -212.78 39.45 -2.20
CA GLU A 595 -212.03 38.78 -3.27
C GLU A 595 -211.21 39.77 -4.12
N THR A 596 -211.77 40.94 -4.46
CA THR A 596 -211.06 41.98 -5.24
C THR A 596 -209.83 42.54 -4.53
N ALA A 597 -209.83 42.59 -3.18
CA ALA A 597 -208.69 43.07 -2.40
C ALA A 597 -207.59 42.02 -2.22
N PHE A 598 -207.93 40.76 -1.93
CA PHE A 598 -206.95 39.68 -1.80
C PHE A 598 -206.38 39.24 -3.15
N GLY A 599 -207.21 39.20 -4.20
CA GLY A 599 -206.78 38.86 -5.57
C GLY A 599 -205.71 39.80 -6.13
N LYS A 600 -205.77 41.11 -5.79
CA LYS A 600 -204.77 42.11 -6.23
C LYS A 600 -203.34 41.83 -5.77
N ASN A 601 -203.12 40.94 -4.79
CA ASN A 601 -201.78 40.58 -4.28
C ASN A 601 -201.38 39.12 -4.55
N GLY A 602 -202.22 38.31 -5.21
CA GLY A 602 -201.81 37.00 -5.77
C GLY A 602 -201.66 35.80 -4.80
N TRP A 603 -202.52 35.67 -3.78
CA TRP A 603 -202.44 34.59 -2.78
C TRP A 603 -203.51 33.51 -3.03
N THR A 604 -203.12 32.22 -3.15
CA THR A 604 -204.03 31.08 -3.44
C THR A 604 -203.95 29.98 -2.37
N PHE A 605 -205.02 29.16 -2.25
CA PHE A 605 -205.36 28.46 -0.99
C PHE A 605 -205.49 26.93 -1.10
N SER A 606 -204.86 26.17 -0.18
CA SER A 606 -205.13 24.74 0.16
C SER A 606 -204.50 24.35 1.52
N ILE A 607 -205.05 23.32 2.20
CA ILE A 607 -204.97 23.02 3.66
C ILE A 607 -204.22 21.72 4.01
N THR A 608 -203.60 21.60 5.21
CA THR A 608 -203.62 20.48 6.21
C THR A 608 -202.93 20.93 7.53
N LEU A 609 -202.60 20.04 8.49
CA LEU A 609 -202.38 20.27 9.93
C LEU A 609 -201.08 19.58 10.45
N GLY A 610 -200.60 19.69 11.71
CA GLY A 610 -201.24 20.20 12.95
C GLY A 610 -200.26 20.65 14.06
N GLN A 611 -200.37 20.11 15.29
CA GLN A 611 -199.66 20.61 16.50
C GLN A 611 -199.14 19.48 17.43
N ASN A 612 -197.87 19.53 17.88
CA ASN A 612 -197.39 19.11 19.23
C ASN A 612 -195.86 19.28 19.50
N ASP A 613 -195.02 19.59 18.51
CA ASP A 613 -193.55 19.43 18.63
C ASP A 613 -192.76 20.43 19.52
N VAL A 614 -193.34 21.58 19.89
CA VAL A 614 -192.57 22.72 20.43
C VAL A 614 -191.99 22.50 21.84
N MET A 615 -192.45 21.50 22.60
CA MET A 615 -192.01 21.29 24.00
C MET A 615 -190.87 20.27 24.15
N ASN A 616 -190.60 19.42 23.15
CA ASN A 616 -189.59 18.36 23.25
C ASN A 616 -188.17 18.84 22.95
N GLU A 617 -188.00 19.79 22.01
CA GLU A 617 -186.67 20.32 21.67
C GLU A 617 -186.01 21.09 22.82
N PHE A 618 -186.81 21.64 23.75
CA PHE A 618 -186.30 22.44 24.87
C PHE A 618 -185.53 21.61 25.91
N HIS A 619 -185.87 20.33 26.13
CA HIS A 619 -185.13 19.46 27.06
C HIS A 619 -183.86 18.85 26.45
N ALA A 620 -183.77 18.71 25.13
CA ALA A 620 -182.59 18.18 24.46
C ALA A 620 -181.34 19.08 24.63
N ALA A 621 -181.55 20.41 24.67
CA ALA A 621 -180.48 21.39 24.86
C ALA A 621 -179.84 21.37 26.26
N GLU A 622 -180.59 20.92 27.29
CA GLU A 622 -180.15 20.95 28.69
C GLU A 622 -179.13 19.84 29.02
N GLN A 623 -179.27 18.65 28.42
CA GLN A 623 -178.34 17.53 28.65
C GLN A 623 -176.96 17.75 28.01
N ALA A 624 -176.90 18.33 26.81
CA ALA A 624 -175.66 18.48 26.05
C ALA A 624 -174.60 19.38 26.75
N ILE A 625 -175.05 20.38 27.50
CA ILE A 625 -174.17 21.34 28.19
C ILE A 625 -173.43 20.70 29.36
N ASN A 626 -174.07 19.78 30.11
CA ASN A 626 -173.46 19.18 31.31
C ASN A 626 -172.34 18.18 30.98
N GLY A 627 -172.38 17.49 29.83
CA GLY A 627 -171.35 16.53 29.44
C GLY A 627 -169.97 17.15 29.18
N SER A 628 -169.94 18.36 28.62
CA SER A 628 -168.69 19.04 28.22
C SER A 628 -167.84 19.53 29.40
N VAL A 629 -168.44 19.69 30.59
CA VAL A 629 -167.75 20.18 31.80
C VAL A 629 -166.74 19.16 32.35
N SER A 630 -167.00 17.86 32.18
CA SER A 630 -166.19 16.80 32.81
C SER A 630 -164.82 16.58 32.16
N GLN A 631 -164.74 16.65 30.82
CA GLN A 631 -163.53 16.31 30.07
C GLN A 631 -162.37 17.33 30.24
N ILE A 632 -162.68 18.60 30.53
CA ILE A 632 -161.67 19.65 30.71
C ILE A 632 -160.83 19.41 31.98
N GLY A 633 -161.42 18.81 33.03
CA GLY A 633 -160.71 18.54 34.28
C GLY A 633 -159.57 17.53 34.15
N THR A 634 -159.66 16.58 33.22
CA THR A 634 -158.70 15.46 33.13
C THR A 634 -157.39 15.83 32.44
N GLN A 635 -157.40 16.80 31.50
CA GLN A 635 -156.19 17.23 30.79
C GLN A 635 -155.28 18.11 31.66
N LEU A 636 -155.85 18.91 32.56
CA LEU A 636 -155.11 19.83 33.43
C LEU A 636 -154.14 19.12 34.40
N ALA A 637 -154.40 17.84 34.71
CA ALA A 637 -153.54 17.04 35.58
C ALA A 637 -152.23 16.56 34.92
N LYS A 638 -152.19 16.39 33.59
CA LYS A 638 -151.01 15.86 32.88
C LYS A 638 -149.90 16.89 32.68
N LEU A 639 -150.25 18.18 32.58
CA LEU A 639 -149.30 19.26 32.31
C LEU A 639 -148.37 19.61 33.50
N LYS A 640 -148.67 19.15 34.72
CA LYS A 640 -147.91 19.50 35.94
C LYS A 640 -146.60 18.72 36.15
N LYS A 641 -146.20 17.81 35.26
CA LYS A 641 -145.06 16.88 35.45
C LYS A 641 -143.80 17.12 34.59
N LEU A 642 -143.79 18.13 33.72
CA LEU A 642 -142.68 18.33 32.76
C LEU A 642 -141.34 18.91 33.30
N PRO A 643 -141.28 19.76 34.36
CA PRO A 643 -140.05 20.48 34.70
C PRO A 643 -138.85 19.64 35.18
N GLU A 644 -139.06 18.46 35.75
CA GLU A 644 -137.98 17.66 36.36
C GLU A 644 -137.04 17.06 35.29
N THR A 645 -137.57 16.59 34.17
CA THR A 645 -136.82 15.89 33.10
C THR A 645 -135.78 16.75 32.37
N ILE A 646 -135.87 18.08 32.49
CA ILE A 646 -134.93 19.02 31.84
C ILE A 646 -133.61 19.13 32.61
N ASN A 647 -133.61 18.91 33.94
CA ASN A 647 -132.40 19.05 34.76
C ASN A 647 -131.37 17.95 34.46
N ASP A 648 -131.79 16.68 34.46
CA ASP A 648 -130.89 15.52 34.32
C ASP A 648 -130.06 15.57 33.02
N THR A 649 -130.67 16.06 31.94
CA THR A 649 -130.03 16.18 30.62
C THR A 649 -128.90 17.25 30.61
N SER A 650 -128.93 18.21 31.54
CA SER A 650 -127.93 19.29 31.61
C SER A 650 -126.62 18.88 32.27
N GLU A 651 -126.60 17.84 33.12
CA GLU A 651 -125.39 17.41 33.83
C GLU A 651 -124.48 16.53 32.94
N GLU A 652 -125.07 15.66 32.12
CA GLU A 652 -124.33 14.74 31.25
C GLU A 652 -123.50 15.48 30.19
N ALA A 653 -124.02 16.58 29.64
CA ALA A 653 -123.30 17.44 28.69
C ALA A 653 -122.02 18.07 29.28
N GLN A 654 -122.04 18.46 30.56
CA GLN A 654 -120.88 19.07 31.22
C GLN A 654 -119.72 18.08 31.41
N LYS A 655 -120.02 16.79 31.59
CA LYS A 655 -119.02 15.74 31.79
C LYS A 655 -118.16 15.52 30.54
N ILE A 656 -118.79 15.41 29.37
CA ILE A 656 -118.10 15.20 28.08
C ILE A 656 -117.16 16.38 27.77
N MET A 657 -117.59 17.60 28.06
CA MET A 657 -116.80 18.82 27.82
C MET A 657 -115.48 18.84 28.62
N LYS A 658 -115.50 18.31 29.85
CA LYS A 658 -114.32 18.25 30.72
C LYS A 658 -113.24 17.29 30.18
N ASP A 659 -113.65 16.16 29.62
CA ASP A 659 -112.72 15.15 29.09
C ASP A 659 -111.99 15.66 27.82
N ILE A 660 -112.68 16.40 26.95
CA ILE A 660 -112.07 16.99 25.74
C ILE A 660 -110.98 18.00 26.12
N LYS A 661 -111.20 18.84 27.15
CA LYS A 661 -110.19 19.78 27.64
C LYS A 661 -108.91 19.07 28.13
N ILE A 662 -109.06 17.93 28.83
CA ILE A 662 -107.91 17.12 29.29
C ILE A 662 -107.11 16.54 28.12
N GLN A 663 -107.78 16.14 27.04
CA GLN A 663 -107.09 15.61 25.85
C GLN A 663 -106.23 16.67 25.15
N PHE A 664 -106.70 17.91 25.01
CA PHE A 664 -105.90 18.99 24.42
C PHE A 664 -104.67 19.35 25.27
N THR A 665 -104.81 19.47 26.59
CA THR A 665 -103.65 19.71 27.48
C THR A 665 -102.64 18.55 27.42
N THR A 666 -103.11 17.30 27.28
CA THR A 666 -102.24 16.13 27.09
C THR A 666 -101.48 16.19 25.75
N LEU A 667 -102.11 16.71 24.69
CA LEU A 667 -101.46 16.88 23.39
C LEU A 667 -100.37 17.97 23.42
N GLN A 668 -100.61 19.08 24.11
CA GLN A 668 -99.61 20.14 24.30
C GLN A 668 -98.33 19.60 24.98
N GLY A 669 -98.46 18.88 26.09
CA GLY A 669 -97.31 18.28 26.78
C GLY A 669 -96.55 17.25 25.93
N LYS A 670 -97.22 16.56 24.99
CA LYS A 670 -96.53 15.68 24.03
C LYS A 670 -95.71 16.45 23.00
N ILE A 671 -96.16 17.63 22.56
CA ILE A 671 -95.42 18.48 21.61
C ILE A 671 -94.16 19.06 22.28
N GLU A 672 -94.26 19.48 23.55
CA GLU A 672 -93.11 19.97 24.33
C GLU A 672 -92.03 18.89 24.51
N ASN A 673 -92.41 17.64 24.79
CA ASN A 673 -91.45 16.51 24.85
C ASN A 673 -90.76 16.24 23.50
N ILE A 674 -91.41 16.54 22.36
CA ILE A 674 -90.79 16.44 21.03
C ILE A 674 -89.79 17.58 20.81
N GLU A 675 -90.10 18.80 21.27
CA GLU A 675 -89.21 19.98 21.21
C GLU A 675 -87.88 19.73 21.96
N ASP A 676 -87.96 19.14 23.16
CA ASP A 676 -86.79 18.73 23.96
C ASP A 676 -86.00 17.58 23.32
N SER A 677 -86.71 16.60 22.73
CA SER A 677 -86.08 15.47 22.04
C SER A 677 -85.30 15.92 20.80
N VAL A 678 -85.87 16.84 20.00
CA VAL A 678 -85.21 17.44 18.83
C VAL A 678 -83.99 18.26 19.27
N SER A 679 -84.11 19.06 20.33
CA SER A 679 -83.00 19.85 20.85
C SER A 679 -81.87 18.98 21.43
N THR A 680 -82.20 17.83 22.03
CA THR A 680 -81.22 16.85 22.52
C THR A 680 -80.50 16.17 21.36
N ALA A 681 -81.23 15.78 20.30
CA ALA A 681 -80.68 15.17 19.10
C ALA A 681 -79.74 16.12 18.34
N ASP A 682 -80.14 17.39 18.15
CA ASP A 682 -79.32 18.45 17.55
C ASP A 682 -77.99 18.61 18.29
N ASN A 683 -78.04 18.83 19.61
CA ASN A 683 -76.84 18.92 20.46
C ASN A 683 -75.99 17.64 20.47
N GLY A 684 -76.58 16.47 20.23
CA GLY A 684 -75.86 15.19 20.09
C GLY A 684 -75.10 15.11 18.76
N LEU A 685 -75.79 15.39 17.65
CA LEU A 685 -75.24 15.40 16.29
C LEU A 685 -74.15 16.46 16.14
N GLN A 686 -74.34 17.65 16.72
CA GLN A 686 -73.36 18.73 16.68
C GLN A 686 -72.05 18.32 17.36
N ARG A 687 -72.13 17.71 18.55
CA ARG A 687 -70.97 17.16 19.27
C ARG A 687 -70.29 16.02 18.50
N ALA A 688 -71.06 15.16 17.84
CA ALA A 688 -70.50 14.09 17.01
C ALA A 688 -69.72 14.62 15.80
N ILE A 689 -70.24 15.65 15.11
CA ILE A 689 -69.56 16.30 13.98
C ILE A 689 -68.30 17.03 14.44
N ASP A 690 -68.32 17.70 15.59
CA ASP A 690 -67.15 18.39 16.13
C ASP A 690 -66.06 17.41 16.62
N ALA A 691 -66.45 16.31 17.25
CA ALA A 691 -65.53 15.22 17.59
C ALA A 691 -64.89 14.59 16.35
N LEU A 692 -65.68 14.35 15.30
CA LEU A 692 -65.19 13.81 14.03
C LEU A 692 -64.25 14.80 13.32
N SER A 693 -64.59 16.09 13.29
CA SER A 693 -63.75 17.14 12.70
C SER A 693 -62.41 17.25 13.41
N LYS A 694 -62.40 17.16 14.76
CA LYS A 694 -61.17 17.11 15.56
C LYS A 694 -60.35 15.85 15.29
N ALA A 695 -60.98 14.68 15.18
CA ALA A 695 -60.30 13.44 14.87
C ALA A 695 -59.67 13.43 13.46
N VAL A 696 -60.36 14.01 12.47
CA VAL A 696 -59.84 14.20 11.11
C VAL A 696 -58.63 15.14 11.10
N GLU A 697 -58.69 16.28 11.79
CA GLU A 697 -57.55 17.21 11.86
C GLU A 697 -56.35 16.63 12.62
N GLN A 698 -56.59 15.91 13.72
CA GLN A 698 -55.54 15.14 14.41
C GLN A 698 -54.91 14.08 13.49
N SER A 699 -55.72 13.40 12.68
CA SER A 699 -55.25 12.43 11.68
C SER A 699 -54.41 13.09 10.57
N ARG A 700 -54.82 14.28 10.10
CA ARG A 700 -54.05 15.08 9.12
C ARG A 700 -52.67 15.44 9.68
N VAL A 701 -52.63 16.03 10.88
CA VAL A 701 -51.37 16.44 11.53
C VAL A 701 -50.47 15.23 11.80
N SER A 702 -51.01 14.12 12.31
CA SER A 702 -50.23 12.91 12.58
C SER A 702 -49.66 12.32 11.29
N THR A 703 -50.47 12.17 10.24
CA THR A 703 -50.05 11.53 8.98
C THR A 703 -48.98 12.37 8.25
N ILE A 704 -49.10 13.69 8.26
CA ILE A 704 -48.07 14.59 7.68
C ILE A 704 -46.79 14.59 8.54
N SER A 705 -46.91 14.53 9.88
CA SER A 705 -45.75 14.40 10.76
C SER A 705 -45.00 13.07 10.52
N ASP A 706 -45.74 11.96 10.43
CA ASP A 706 -45.18 10.63 10.20
C ASP A 706 -44.48 10.52 8.84
N SER A 707 -44.99 11.21 7.80
CA SER A 707 -44.36 11.21 6.47
C SER A 707 -43.06 12.02 6.43
N GLU A 708 -42.99 13.17 7.10
CA GLU A 708 -41.76 13.97 7.21
C GLU A 708 -40.72 13.29 8.12
N ILE A 709 -41.14 12.59 9.18
CA ILE A 709 -40.25 11.70 9.96
C ILE A 709 -39.68 10.60 9.05
N ARG A 710 -40.52 9.89 8.30
CA ARG A 710 -40.08 8.85 7.35
C ARG A 710 -39.13 9.39 6.28
N LYS A 711 -39.36 10.60 5.77
CA LYS A 711 -38.46 11.31 4.85
C LYS A 711 -37.09 11.57 5.48
N GLY A 712 -37.06 12.07 6.72
CA GLY A 712 -35.82 12.23 7.47
C GLY A 712 -35.07 10.91 7.66
N THR A 713 -35.77 9.84 8.05
CA THR A 713 -35.20 8.49 8.17
C THR A 713 -34.66 7.96 6.83
N LEU A 714 -35.42 8.10 5.74
CA LEU A 714 -35.02 7.63 4.40
C LEU A 714 -33.80 8.40 3.89
N LEU A 715 -33.77 9.73 3.99
CA LEU A 715 -32.61 10.54 3.58
C LEU A 715 -31.36 10.20 4.40
N SER A 716 -31.51 10.03 5.72
CA SER A 716 -30.42 9.59 6.60
C SER A 716 -29.91 8.19 6.23
N GLN A 717 -30.82 7.24 5.96
CA GLN A 717 -30.48 5.88 5.54
C GLN A 717 -29.76 5.87 4.17
N VAL A 718 -30.20 6.69 3.22
CA VAL A 718 -29.54 6.86 1.91
C VAL A 718 -28.13 7.42 2.12
N GLN A 719 -27.98 8.51 2.86
CA GLN A 719 -26.67 9.13 3.14
C GLN A 719 -25.72 8.16 3.86
N GLN A 720 -26.20 7.41 4.86
CA GLN A 720 -25.39 6.40 5.56
C GLN A 720 -24.98 5.25 4.63
N SER A 721 -25.88 4.81 3.76
CA SER A 721 -25.63 3.72 2.80
C SER A 721 -24.62 4.15 1.72
N PHE A 722 -24.76 5.34 1.14
CA PHE A 722 -23.81 5.89 0.17
C PHE A 722 -22.46 6.24 0.80
N SER A 723 -22.42 6.76 2.02
CA SER A 723 -21.18 6.99 2.78
C SER A 723 -20.44 5.66 3.03
N THR A 724 -21.17 4.61 3.41
CA THR A 724 -20.62 3.26 3.62
C THR A 724 -20.11 2.66 2.31
N LEU A 725 -20.92 2.67 1.25
CA LEU A 725 -20.56 2.16 -0.08
C LEU A 725 -19.35 2.89 -0.65
N THR A 726 -19.35 4.22 -0.61
CA THR A 726 -18.24 5.06 -1.09
C THR A 726 -16.96 4.76 -0.32
N SER A 727 -17.02 4.67 1.02
CA SER A 727 -15.88 4.29 1.85
C SER A 727 -15.36 2.88 1.55
N GLN A 728 -16.27 1.93 1.27
CA GLN A 728 -15.90 0.56 0.88
C GLN A 728 -15.21 0.53 -0.49
N VAL A 729 -15.75 1.24 -1.50
CA VAL A 729 -15.16 1.33 -2.85
C VAL A 729 -13.79 2.02 -2.80
N GLN A 730 -13.67 3.14 -2.08
CA GLN A 730 -12.39 3.82 -1.84
C GLN A 730 -11.39 2.93 -1.10
N SER A 731 -11.83 2.14 -0.11
CA SER A 731 -10.98 1.20 0.62
C SER A 731 -10.55 -0.01 -0.23
N LEU A 732 -11.43 -0.54 -1.08
CA LEU A 732 -11.09 -1.65 -1.99
C LEU A 732 -10.07 -1.21 -3.05
N PHE A 733 -10.23 -0.02 -3.63
CA PHE A 733 -9.24 0.54 -4.56
C PHE A 733 -7.90 0.80 -3.86
N ALA A 734 -7.91 1.37 -2.65
CA ALA A 734 -6.71 1.54 -1.84
C ALA A 734 -5.99 0.21 -1.55
N LYS A 735 -6.74 -0.85 -1.19
CA LYS A 735 -6.20 -2.21 -0.98
C LYS A 735 -5.62 -2.81 -2.26
N GLN A 736 -6.24 -2.56 -3.43
CA GLN A 736 -5.68 -2.96 -4.71
C GLN A 736 -4.34 -2.26 -4.96
N LYS A 737 -4.25 -0.94 -4.75
CA LYS A 737 -2.99 -0.19 -4.91
C LYS A 737 -1.92 -0.56 -3.89
N GLN A 738 -2.33 -0.94 -2.67
CA GLN A 738 -1.43 -1.56 -1.70
C GLN A 738 -0.87 -2.90 -2.22
N ALA A 739 -1.70 -3.77 -2.79
CA ALA A 739 -1.26 -5.05 -3.33
C ALA A 739 -0.31 -4.89 -4.54
N GLU A 740 -0.62 -3.98 -5.46
CA GLU A 740 0.25 -3.62 -6.59
C GLU A 740 1.62 -3.10 -6.10
N LEU A 741 1.63 -2.22 -5.09
CA LEU A 741 2.88 -1.72 -4.48
C LEU A 741 3.64 -2.81 -3.75
N THR A 742 2.96 -3.70 -3.01
CA THR A 742 3.61 -4.82 -2.32
C THR A 742 4.29 -5.77 -3.30
N GLN A 743 3.67 -6.08 -4.46
CA GLN A 743 4.31 -6.87 -5.51
C GLN A 743 5.57 -6.19 -6.05
N LEU A 744 5.52 -4.89 -6.34
CA LEU A 744 6.70 -4.12 -6.73
C LEU A 744 7.78 -4.19 -5.64
N GLN A 745 7.42 -3.95 -4.39
CA GLN A 745 8.34 -3.97 -3.25
C GLN A 745 9.01 -5.33 -3.07
N THR A 746 8.30 -6.45 -3.27
CA THR A 746 8.88 -7.80 -3.24
C THR A 746 9.95 -7.98 -4.32
N VAL A 747 9.64 -7.63 -5.58
CA VAL A 747 10.60 -7.77 -6.70
C VAL A 747 11.82 -6.86 -6.48
N VAL A 748 11.58 -5.61 -6.13
CA VAL A 748 12.64 -4.62 -5.86
C VAL A 748 13.52 -5.12 -4.71
N THR A 749 12.96 -5.47 -3.56
CA THR A 749 13.74 -5.94 -2.40
C THR A 749 14.61 -7.16 -2.73
N ALA A 750 14.06 -8.13 -3.48
CA ALA A 750 14.81 -9.32 -3.90
C ALA A 750 15.99 -8.98 -4.84
N GLN A 751 15.77 -8.12 -5.85
CA GLN A 751 16.84 -7.73 -6.77
C GLN A 751 17.90 -6.84 -6.11
N LEU A 752 17.52 -6.03 -5.13
CA LEU A 752 18.47 -5.21 -4.36
C LEU A 752 19.31 -6.04 -3.39
N ALA A 753 18.74 -7.09 -2.79
CA ALA A 753 19.51 -8.09 -2.04
C ALA A 753 20.52 -8.81 -2.95
N GLU A 754 20.11 -9.20 -4.16
CA GLU A 754 21.00 -9.82 -5.15
C GLU A 754 22.12 -8.86 -5.62
N ILE A 755 21.81 -7.58 -5.84
CA ILE A 755 22.82 -6.54 -6.09
C ILE A 755 23.83 -6.44 -4.94
N GLY A 756 23.35 -6.47 -3.69
CA GLY A 756 24.21 -6.50 -2.51
C GLY A 756 25.12 -7.73 -2.47
N ARG A 757 24.57 -8.91 -2.82
CA ARG A 757 25.31 -10.18 -2.92
C ARG A 757 26.38 -10.13 -4.01
N ILE A 758 26.04 -9.67 -5.21
CA ILE A 758 26.96 -9.50 -6.34
C ILE A 758 28.12 -8.58 -5.97
N ILE A 759 27.85 -7.43 -5.34
CA ILE A 759 28.91 -6.51 -4.88
C ILE A 759 29.83 -7.16 -3.85
N ALA A 760 29.27 -7.90 -2.88
CA ALA A 760 30.06 -8.56 -1.84
C ALA A 760 30.94 -9.69 -2.42
N GLU A 761 30.39 -10.51 -3.32
CA GLU A 761 31.13 -11.57 -4.02
C GLU A 761 32.23 -10.98 -4.91
N ASP A 762 31.92 -9.95 -5.70
CA ASP A 762 32.86 -9.29 -6.60
C ASP A 762 34.02 -8.60 -5.86
N LYS A 763 33.79 -8.03 -4.67
CA LYS A 763 34.87 -7.52 -3.80
C LYS A 763 35.78 -8.64 -3.27
N ALA A 764 35.23 -9.80 -2.95
CA ALA A 764 35.95 -10.90 -2.30
C ALA A 764 36.61 -11.90 -3.28
N THR A 765 36.32 -11.80 -4.57
CA THR A 765 36.76 -12.75 -5.60
C THR A 765 37.60 -12.08 -6.69
N GLY A 766 38.20 -12.90 -7.56
CA GLY A 766 38.99 -12.42 -8.70
C GLY A 766 40.15 -11.52 -8.29
N VAL A 767 40.46 -10.53 -9.15
CA VAL A 767 41.57 -9.59 -8.94
C VAL A 767 41.32 -8.66 -7.75
N LYS A 768 40.06 -8.33 -7.43
CA LYS A 768 39.72 -7.45 -6.30
C LYS A 768 40.10 -8.08 -4.96
N GLY A 769 39.66 -9.32 -4.72
CA GLY A 769 40.03 -10.06 -3.51
C GLY A 769 41.53 -10.37 -3.44
N PHE A 770 42.20 -10.57 -4.59
CA PHE A 770 43.67 -10.71 -4.63
C PHE A 770 44.39 -9.44 -4.17
N LEU A 771 43.94 -8.26 -4.62
CA LEU A 771 44.51 -6.97 -4.21
C LEU A 771 44.26 -6.66 -2.74
N THR A 772 43.10 -7.00 -2.20
CA THR A 772 42.86 -6.92 -0.75
C THR A 772 43.75 -7.90 0.01
N ARG A 773 43.92 -9.15 -0.44
CA ARG A 773 44.84 -10.11 0.20
C ARG A 773 46.31 -9.68 0.10
N LEU A 774 46.70 -8.99 -0.97
CA LEU A 774 48.01 -8.36 -1.14
C LEU A 774 48.23 -7.25 -0.10
N ASN A 775 47.20 -6.43 0.14
CA ASN A 775 47.23 -5.36 1.14
C ASN A 775 47.30 -5.93 2.57
N GLU A 776 46.42 -6.88 2.91
CA GLU A 776 46.42 -7.61 4.19
C GLU A 776 47.77 -8.28 4.47
N GLY A 777 48.39 -8.89 3.45
CA GLY A 777 49.69 -9.53 3.57
C GLY A 777 50.81 -8.59 4.02
N PHE A 778 50.72 -7.29 3.73
CA PHE A 778 51.67 -6.31 4.22
C PHE A 778 51.59 -6.13 5.73
N ASP A 779 50.38 -5.95 6.28
CA ASP A 779 50.20 -5.75 7.72
C ASP A 779 50.28 -7.08 8.52
N GLU A 780 49.99 -8.23 7.90
CA GLU A 780 50.10 -9.56 8.54
C GLU A 780 51.53 -10.15 8.55
N THR A 781 52.32 -9.92 7.50
CA THR A 781 53.56 -10.69 7.26
C THR A 781 54.77 -9.88 6.82
N LEU A 782 54.59 -8.71 6.19
CA LEU A 782 55.68 -7.80 5.79
C LEU A 782 55.63 -6.48 6.57
N ASP A 783 55.15 -6.51 7.82
CA ASP A 783 54.85 -5.28 8.57
C ASP A 783 56.12 -4.47 8.81
N ILE A 784 56.10 -3.26 8.25
CA ILE A 784 57.15 -2.24 8.33
C ILE A 784 57.45 -1.85 9.78
N SER A 785 56.49 -2.00 10.71
CA SER A 785 56.70 -1.76 12.14
C SER A 785 57.58 -2.83 12.80
N THR A 786 57.57 -4.06 12.28
CA THR A 786 58.38 -5.19 12.77
C THR A 786 59.74 -5.28 12.08
N LEU A 787 59.81 -4.91 10.78
CA LEU A 787 61.02 -4.87 9.98
C LEU A 787 61.96 -3.75 10.46
N ASN A 788 62.94 -4.11 11.27
CA ASN A 788 63.90 -3.18 11.87
C ASN A 788 65.31 -3.37 11.27
N SER A 789 66.27 -2.51 11.63
CA SER A 789 67.63 -2.54 11.06
C SER A 789 68.41 -3.82 11.32
N ASN A 790 67.95 -4.66 12.26
CA ASN A 790 68.62 -5.89 12.66
C ASN A 790 67.98 -7.14 12.05
N THR A 791 66.88 -7.00 11.29
CA THR A 791 66.19 -8.14 10.68
C THR A 791 67.14 -8.90 9.74
N THR A 792 67.21 -10.22 9.90
CA THR A 792 68.14 -11.06 9.12
C THR A 792 67.52 -11.52 7.80
N LEU A 793 68.34 -12.14 6.93
CA LEU A 793 67.84 -12.71 5.67
C LEU A 793 66.83 -13.84 5.92
N ASP A 794 67.05 -14.69 6.92
CA ASP A 794 66.19 -15.83 7.21
C ASP A 794 64.87 -15.42 7.90
N GLU A 795 64.87 -14.34 8.66
CA GLU A 795 63.66 -13.67 9.16
C GLU A 795 62.86 -13.07 7.98
N LEU A 796 63.49 -12.27 7.12
CA LEU A 796 62.80 -11.70 5.95
C LEU A 796 62.31 -12.77 4.98
N ALA A 797 63.08 -13.84 4.76
CA ALA A 797 62.67 -14.98 3.93
C ALA A 797 61.48 -15.73 4.55
N SER A 798 61.45 -15.88 5.88
CA SER A 798 60.31 -16.47 6.58
C SER A 798 59.05 -15.61 6.45
N ASN A 799 59.19 -14.29 6.56
CA ASN A 799 58.10 -13.33 6.38
C ASN A 799 57.58 -13.34 4.93
N ALA A 800 58.46 -13.24 3.95
CA ALA A 800 58.13 -13.33 2.52
C ALA A 800 57.48 -14.68 2.17
N LYS A 801 57.92 -15.79 2.78
CA LYS A 801 57.27 -17.11 2.61
C LYS A 801 55.80 -17.07 3.01
N PHE A 802 55.46 -16.50 4.18
CA PHE A 802 54.06 -16.40 4.61
C PHE A 802 53.24 -15.45 3.74
N PHE A 803 53.83 -14.33 3.29
CA PHE A 803 53.23 -13.43 2.30
C PHE A 803 52.83 -14.15 1.01
N PHE A 804 53.79 -14.85 0.38
CA PHE A 804 53.52 -15.64 -0.82
C PHE A 804 52.52 -16.77 -0.57
N TYR A 805 52.60 -17.45 0.58
CA TYR A 805 51.69 -18.54 0.93
C TYR A 805 50.23 -18.10 0.95
N GLY A 806 49.92 -16.96 1.58
CA GLY A 806 48.57 -16.41 1.62
C GLY A 806 48.01 -16.06 0.24
N LEU A 807 48.84 -15.47 -0.63
CA LEU A 807 48.45 -15.11 -2.00
C LEU A 807 48.23 -16.33 -2.88
N MET A 808 49.13 -17.32 -2.82
CA MET A 808 49.00 -18.53 -3.63
C MET A 808 47.82 -19.39 -3.19
N ILE A 809 47.50 -19.46 -1.90
CA ILE A 809 46.27 -20.12 -1.41
C ILE A 809 45.03 -19.44 -1.99
N TYR A 810 44.98 -18.10 -1.97
CA TYR A 810 43.86 -17.36 -2.54
C TYR A 810 43.69 -17.69 -4.03
N VAL A 811 44.76 -17.58 -4.82
CA VAL A 811 44.71 -17.88 -6.27
C VAL A 811 44.36 -19.35 -6.52
N ALA A 812 44.94 -20.29 -5.77
CA ALA A 812 44.63 -21.71 -5.87
C ALA A 812 43.15 -22.02 -5.58
N ASP A 813 42.49 -21.32 -4.64
CA ASP A 813 41.05 -21.48 -4.40
C ASP A 813 40.18 -20.79 -5.47
N GLN A 814 40.58 -19.62 -5.97
CA GLN A 814 39.83 -18.93 -7.04
C GLN A 814 39.77 -19.77 -8.32
N VAL A 815 40.86 -20.45 -8.69
CA VAL A 815 40.93 -21.25 -9.93
C VAL A 815 40.24 -22.61 -9.85
N LYS A 816 39.82 -23.09 -8.67
CA LYS A 816 39.13 -24.40 -8.52
C LYS A 816 37.79 -24.46 -9.25
N THR A 817 37.43 -25.66 -9.71
CA THR A 817 36.20 -25.87 -10.48
C THR A 817 34.97 -25.85 -9.57
N PRO A 818 33.92 -25.05 -9.86
CA PRO A 818 32.65 -25.08 -9.12
C PRO A 818 31.92 -26.42 -9.29
N LYS A 819 31.35 -26.98 -8.20
CA LYS A 819 30.47 -28.15 -8.29
C LYS A 819 29.04 -27.73 -8.71
N PRO A 820 28.37 -28.47 -9.60
CA PRO A 820 27.00 -28.14 -10.02
C PRO A 820 25.94 -28.17 -8.91
N ASP A 821 26.04 -29.10 -7.95
CA ASP A 821 24.90 -29.46 -7.08
C ASP A 821 24.97 -29.03 -5.61
N LYS A 822 26.11 -28.54 -5.09
CA LYS A 822 26.23 -28.14 -3.67
C LYS A 822 27.23 -27.01 -3.44
N THR A 823 26.78 -25.94 -2.78
CA THR A 823 27.65 -25.02 -2.04
C THR A 823 28.17 -25.68 -0.76
N PRO A 824 29.47 -25.53 -0.44
CA PRO A 824 30.64 -25.90 -1.22
C PRO A 824 31.23 -27.24 -0.71
N PRO A 825 32.05 -27.99 -1.47
CA PRO A 825 33.40 -27.55 -1.85
C PRO A 825 33.62 -27.46 -3.36
N LYS A 826 34.44 -26.49 -3.80
CA LYS A 826 35.05 -26.47 -5.15
C LYS A 826 36.04 -27.64 -5.30
N GLU A 827 36.29 -28.12 -6.52
CA GLU A 827 37.26 -29.21 -6.77
C GLU A 827 38.62 -28.75 -7.27
N GLU A 828 39.66 -29.45 -6.82
CA GLU A 828 41.03 -29.36 -7.32
C GLU A 828 41.10 -29.68 -8.82
N ASN A 829 41.68 -28.77 -9.61
CA ASN A 829 41.92 -28.97 -11.04
C ASN A 829 43.40 -28.77 -11.40
N ASP A 830 43.74 -28.85 -12.68
CA ASP A 830 45.14 -28.76 -13.13
C ASP A 830 45.75 -27.39 -12.84
N GLN A 831 44.95 -26.31 -12.85
CA GLN A 831 45.40 -24.95 -12.54
C GLN A 831 45.68 -24.80 -11.04
N SER A 832 44.77 -25.22 -10.15
CA SER A 832 45.00 -25.16 -8.69
C SER A 832 46.23 -25.97 -8.29
N ARG A 833 46.39 -27.18 -8.84
CA ARG A 833 47.57 -28.03 -8.62
C ARG A 833 48.89 -27.44 -9.14
N GLN A 834 48.86 -26.58 -10.16
CA GLN A 834 50.05 -25.89 -10.66
C GLN A 834 50.42 -24.69 -9.77
N VAL A 835 49.43 -23.90 -9.33
CA VAL A 835 49.64 -22.82 -8.36
C VAL A 835 50.18 -23.38 -7.03
N ASP A 836 49.66 -24.53 -6.57
CA ASP A 836 50.17 -25.24 -5.41
C ASP A 836 51.65 -25.66 -5.56
N LYS A 837 52.06 -26.16 -6.74
CA LYS A 837 53.48 -26.48 -7.01
C LYS A 837 54.38 -25.24 -7.03
N ILE A 838 53.87 -24.09 -7.45
CA ILE A 838 54.58 -22.81 -7.41
C ILE A 838 54.73 -22.35 -5.95
N ARG A 839 53.63 -22.36 -5.18
CA ARG A 839 53.63 -22.10 -3.72
C ARG A 839 54.65 -22.96 -3.00
N ASP A 840 54.64 -24.27 -3.25
CA ASP A 840 55.52 -25.22 -2.58
C ASP A 840 56.98 -25.00 -3.00
N GLY A 841 57.24 -24.65 -4.26
CA GLY A 841 58.57 -24.22 -4.72
C GLY A 841 59.08 -22.93 -4.06
N VAL A 842 58.23 -21.90 -3.93
CA VAL A 842 58.57 -20.66 -3.20
C VAL A 842 58.81 -20.96 -1.72
N ASN A 843 57.97 -21.80 -1.11
CA ASN A 843 58.15 -22.26 0.27
C ASN A 843 59.50 -22.96 0.46
N THR A 844 59.85 -23.91 -0.42
CA THR A 844 61.13 -24.65 -0.35
C THR A 844 62.34 -23.74 -0.56
N LEU A 845 62.23 -22.74 -1.45
CA LEU A 845 63.29 -21.76 -1.69
C LEU A 845 63.56 -20.84 -0.49
N LEU A 846 62.49 -20.32 0.15
CA LEU A 846 62.59 -19.34 1.24
C LEU A 846 62.75 -19.96 2.63
N ASN A 847 62.40 -21.24 2.80
CA ASN A 847 62.47 -21.91 4.10
C ASN A 847 63.92 -22.03 4.62
N LYS A 848 64.26 -21.22 5.63
CA LYS A 848 65.60 -21.12 6.25
C LYS A 848 66.69 -20.65 5.29
N LEU A 849 66.36 -19.74 4.37
CA LEU A 849 67.33 -19.10 3.49
C LEU A 849 68.24 -18.13 4.29
N THR A 850 69.45 -18.56 4.63
CA THR A 850 70.44 -17.73 5.36
C THR A 850 71.46 -17.03 4.45
N HIS A 851 71.62 -17.53 3.22
CA HIS A 851 72.46 -16.97 2.15
C HIS A 851 72.14 -17.66 0.83
N PHE A 852 72.58 -17.09 -0.31
CA PHE A 852 72.48 -17.79 -1.60
C PHE A 852 73.60 -18.81 -1.78
N ASN A 853 73.22 -20.06 -2.05
CA ASN A 853 74.10 -21.22 -2.21
C ASN A 853 73.60 -22.18 -3.30
N LYS A 854 74.32 -23.27 -3.52
CA LYS A 854 73.96 -24.28 -4.52
C LYS A 854 72.54 -24.83 -4.30
N THR A 855 72.16 -25.13 -3.05
CA THR A 855 70.80 -25.60 -2.70
C THR A 855 69.72 -24.58 -3.05
N SER A 856 69.91 -23.29 -2.72
CA SER A 856 68.93 -22.26 -3.09
C SER A 856 68.87 -22.06 -4.62
N THR A 857 69.98 -22.21 -5.34
CA THR A 857 70.01 -22.16 -6.82
C THR A 857 69.24 -23.35 -7.44
N ASP A 858 69.35 -24.53 -6.86
CA ASP A 858 68.63 -25.73 -7.34
C ASP A 858 67.13 -25.65 -6.99
N ASN A 859 66.78 -25.08 -5.83
CA ASN A 859 65.40 -24.75 -5.46
C ASN A 859 64.81 -23.68 -6.40
N LEU A 860 65.58 -22.64 -6.73
CA LEU A 860 65.17 -21.56 -7.65
C LEU A 860 64.95 -22.11 -9.07
N THR A 861 65.84 -22.99 -9.53
CA THR A 861 65.69 -23.70 -10.82
C THR A 861 64.44 -24.59 -10.82
N SER A 862 64.17 -25.29 -9.71
CA SER A 862 62.97 -26.13 -9.54
C SER A 862 61.68 -25.29 -9.55
N LEU A 863 61.67 -24.15 -8.85
CA LEU A 863 60.59 -23.18 -8.89
C LEU A 863 60.36 -22.63 -10.31
N LYS A 864 61.43 -22.29 -11.04
CA LYS A 864 61.37 -21.85 -12.44
C LYS A 864 60.76 -22.92 -13.36
N MET A 865 61.10 -24.19 -13.15
CA MET A 865 60.44 -25.31 -13.86
C MET A 865 58.96 -25.40 -13.51
N SER A 866 58.58 -25.34 -12.23
CA SER A 866 57.16 -25.29 -11.81
C SER A 866 56.40 -24.13 -12.47
N LEU A 867 57.02 -22.95 -12.57
CA LEU A 867 56.45 -21.79 -13.24
C LEU A 867 56.27 -22.01 -14.75
N THR A 868 57.26 -22.57 -15.46
CA THR A 868 57.12 -22.86 -16.91
C THR A 868 56.04 -23.90 -17.23
N ASN A 869 55.65 -24.74 -16.25
CA ASN A 869 54.53 -25.67 -16.39
C ASN A 869 53.16 -24.99 -16.27
N LEU A 870 53.08 -23.74 -15.80
CA LEU A 870 51.87 -22.91 -15.76
C LEU A 870 51.58 -22.33 -17.16
N THR A 871 51.29 -23.20 -18.13
CA THR A 871 51.30 -22.82 -19.55
C THR A 871 49.98 -22.18 -20.03
N PRO A 872 49.98 -20.99 -20.67
CA PRO A 872 48.76 -20.28 -21.06
C PRO A 872 47.83 -21.01 -22.05
N LYS A 873 48.30 -22.03 -22.77
CA LYS A 873 47.50 -22.81 -23.73
C LYS A 873 46.38 -23.65 -23.09
N LYS A 874 46.29 -23.69 -21.75
CA LYS A 874 45.25 -24.40 -20.97
C LYS A 874 44.44 -23.47 -20.05
N PHE A 875 44.42 -22.17 -20.33
CA PHE A 875 43.70 -21.17 -19.56
C PHE A 875 42.30 -20.95 -20.15
N ASP A 876 41.40 -21.89 -19.86
CA ASP A 876 40.06 -22.03 -20.42
C ASP A 876 38.92 -21.45 -19.55
N GLY A 877 39.21 -20.50 -18.64
CA GLY A 877 38.21 -20.00 -17.68
C GLY A 877 38.35 -18.53 -17.24
N ASN A 878 37.44 -18.12 -16.34
CA ASN A 878 37.33 -16.73 -15.85
C ASN A 878 38.54 -16.19 -15.06
N ASN A 879 39.48 -17.06 -14.66
CA ASN A 879 40.53 -16.71 -13.70
C ASN A 879 41.91 -16.42 -14.33
N ASN A 880 41.99 -16.35 -15.67
CA ASN A 880 43.26 -16.21 -16.40
C ASN A 880 44.12 -15.06 -15.87
N LYS A 881 43.51 -13.88 -15.59
CA LYS A 881 44.20 -12.72 -15.01
C LYS A 881 44.94 -13.04 -13.69
N LEU A 882 44.38 -13.87 -12.81
CA LEU A 882 45.05 -14.25 -11.56
C LEU A 882 46.25 -15.16 -11.82
N LEU A 883 46.15 -16.06 -12.80
CA LEU A 883 47.26 -16.92 -13.20
C LEU A 883 48.37 -16.11 -13.89
N ASP A 884 48.02 -15.12 -14.70
CA ASP A 884 48.96 -14.19 -15.33
C ASP A 884 49.71 -13.35 -14.26
N LEU A 885 49.01 -12.80 -13.27
CA LEU A 885 49.60 -12.06 -12.14
C LEU A 885 50.61 -12.90 -11.35
N ILE A 886 50.29 -14.18 -11.09
CA ILE A 886 51.21 -15.12 -10.44
C ILE A 886 52.37 -15.51 -11.36
N SER A 887 52.11 -15.77 -12.65
CA SER A 887 53.12 -16.11 -13.65
C SER A 887 54.19 -15.02 -13.76
N ASP A 888 53.77 -13.80 -14.02
CA ASP A 888 54.66 -12.66 -14.28
C ASP A 888 55.34 -12.19 -13.00
N GLY A 889 54.59 -12.13 -11.88
CA GLY A 889 55.14 -11.75 -10.58
C GLY A 889 56.21 -12.73 -10.09
N VAL A 890 55.95 -14.03 -10.14
CA VAL A 890 56.94 -15.04 -9.71
C VAL A 890 58.09 -15.12 -10.72
N GLY A 891 57.83 -14.88 -12.00
CA GLY A 891 58.88 -14.81 -13.03
C GLY A 891 59.90 -13.70 -12.76
N ASP A 892 59.45 -12.49 -12.45
CA ASP A 892 60.35 -11.38 -12.12
C ASP A 892 61.00 -11.53 -10.73
N PHE A 893 60.30 -12.11 -9.74
CA PHE A 893 60.89 -12.53 -8.46
C PHE A 893 62.08 -13.48 -8.67
N ILE A 894 61.89 -14.56 -9.44
CA ILE A 894 62.96 -15.51 -9.78
C ILE A 894 64.13 -14.79 -10.45
N LYS A 895 63.84 -13.96 -11.46
CA LYS A 895 64.84 -13.23 -12.23
C LYS A 895 65.67 -12.28 -11.39
N GLN A 896 65.10 -11.64 -10.36
CA GLN A 896 65.88 -10.88 -9.40
C GLN A 896 66.83 -11.80 -8.64
N LEU A 897 66.36 -12.93 -8.11
CA LEU A 897 67.20 -13.87 -7.37
C LEU A 897 68.30 -14.54 -8.22
N GLU A 898 68.10 -14.68 -9.54
CA GLU A 898 69.13 -15.12 -10.50
C GLU A 898 70.31 -14.13 -10.68
N TYR A 899 70.25 -12.95 -10.04
CA TYR A 899 71.38 -12.02 -9.93
C TYR A 899 72.16 -12.16 -8.61
N ALA A 900 71.80 -13.09 -7.72
CA ALA A 900 72.60 -13.40 -6.53
C ALA A 900 73.95 -13.99 -6.92
N TYR A 901 75.02 -13.58 -6.23
CA TYR A 901 76.32 -14.24 -6.38
C TYR A 901 76.33 -15.54 -5.60
N VAL A 902 76.64 -16.65 -6.27
CA VAL A 902 76.75 -17.96 -5.65
C VAL A 902 78.14 -18.52 -5.95
N SER A 903 78.95 -18.68 -4.91
CA SER A 903 80.24 -19.36 -5.03
C SER A 903 80.05 -20.76 -5.61
N ALA A 904 80.83 -21.10 -6.66
CA ALA A 904 80.79 -22.41 -7.30
C ALA A 904 81.06 -23.59 -6.34
N TYR A 905 81.71 -23.31 -5.21
CA TYR A 905 82.01 -24.27 -4.15
C TYR A 905 81.09 -24.15 -2.92
N SER A 906 80.02 -23.35 -3.00
CA SER A 906 79.10 -23.14 -1.88
C SER A 906 78.39 -24.44 -1.50
N GLY A 907 78.45 -24.80 -0.21
CA GLY A 907 77.89 -26.04 0.33
C GLY A 907 78.74 -27.31 0.08
N GLN A 908 79.90 -27.21 -0.56
CA GLN A 908 80.80 -28.36 -0.73
C GLN A 908 81.42 -28.77 0.61
N GLN A 909 81.45 -30.08 0.88
CA GLN A 909 82.19 -30.68 1.99
C GLN A 909 83.45 -31.35 1.45
N LEU A 910 84.53 -31.32 2.23
CA LEU A 910 85.76 -32.07 1.92
C LEU A 910 85.48 -33.57 2.08
N GLY A 911 85.87 -34.37 1.08
CA GLY A 911 85.52 -35.79 1.04
C GLY A 911 86.28 -36.67 2.04
N ASP A 912 87.47 -36.23 2.45
CA ASP A 912 88.36 -36.90 3.42
C ASP A 912 88.99 -35.83 4.35
N GLU A 913 89.55 -36.25 5.49
CA GLU A 913 90.43 -35.39 6.30
C GLU A 913 91.62 -34.90 5.47
N LEU A 914 92.09 -33.67 5.67
CA LEU A 914 93.21 -33.10 4.90
C LEU A 914 94.59 -33.62 5.34
N LEU A 915 94.68 -34.10 6.58
CA LEU A 915 95.89 -34.60 7.23
C LEU A 915 95.58 -35.92 7.93
N ILE A 916 96.54 -36.83 7.95
CA ILE A 916 96.52 -38.05 8.78
C ILE A 916 97.69 -38.04 9.75
N ASP A 917 97.44 -38.40 11.00
CA ASP A 917 98.46 -38.53 12.03
C ASP A 917 99.19 -39.88 11.93
N ILE A 918 100.49 -39.82 11.68
CA ILE A 918 101.39 -40.97 11.72
C ILE A 918 102.07 -40.99 13.09
N MET A 919 101.76 -42.00 13.90
CA MET A 919 102.50 -42.31 15.11
C MET A 919 103.72 -43.16 14.76
N SER A 920 104.91 -42.58 14.89
CA SER A 920 106.11 -43.38 15.18
C SER A 920 106.25 -43.55 16.70
N SER A 921 107.01 -44.54 17.14
CA SER A 921 107.25 -44.80 18.58
C SER A 921 108.08 -43.71 19.30
N VAL A 922 108.47 -42.64 18.61
CA VAL A 922 109.29 -41.54 19.15
C VAL A 922 108.73 -40.14 18.82
N THR A 923 107.98 -39.96 17.74
CA THR A 923 107.35 -38.67 17.37
C THR A 923 106.00 -38.82 16.68
N LYS A 924 105.10 -37.85 16.92
CA LYS A 924 103.84 -37.66 16.20
C LYS A 924 104.07 -36.74 15.00
N THR A 925 103.81 -37.23 13.79
CA THR A 925 104.00 -36.46 12.54
C THR A 925 102.77 -36.59 11.65
N SER A 926 102.24 -35.49 11.10
CA SER A 926 101.07 -35.53 10.22
C SER A 926 101.48 -35.45 8.74
N GLU A 927 100.86 -36.25 7.87
CA GLU A 927 101.06 -36.21 6.41
C GLU A 927 99.76 -35.82 5.67
N LEU A 928 99.87 -35.13 4.53
CA LEU A 928 98.71 -34.75 3.71
C LEU A 928 98.06 -35.97 3.05
N THR A 929 96.73 -36.06 3.12
CA THR A 929 95.94 -37.10 2.43
C THR A 929 95.88 -36.88 0.92
N HIS A 930 95.16 -37.73 0.18
CA HIS A 930 94.91 -37.49 -1.24
C HIS A 930 94.19 -36.15 -1.47
N GLU A 931 93.14 -35.89 -0.69
CA GLU A 931 92.37 -34.65 -0.75
C GLU A 931 93.19 -33.45 -0.28
N GLY A 932 93.92 -33.58 0.85
CA GLY A 932 94.86 -32.55 1.31
C GLY A 932 95.89 -32.14 0.24
N ARG A 933 96.44 -33.12 -0.49
CA ARG A 933 97.35 -32.88 -1.62
C ARG A 933 96.65 -32.24 -2.82
N ASN A 934 95.37 -32.50 -3.07
CA ASN A 934 94.63 -31.86 -4.16
C ASN A 934 94.24 -30.42 -3.83
N CYS A 935 93.74 -30.16 -2.62
CA CYS A 935 93.49 -28.80 -2.12
C CYS A 935 94.76 -27.94 -2.15
N SER A 936 95.91 -28.48 -1.75
CA SER A 936 97.19 -27.76 -1.82
C SER A 936 97.60 -27.41 -3.26
N LYS A 937 97.42 -28.33 -4.23
CA LYS A 937 97.65 -28.03 -5.66
C LYS A 937 96.70 -26.96 -6.20
N ALA A 938 95.43 -26.98 -5.78
CA ALA A 938 94.45 -25.97 -6.15
C ALA A 938 94.88 -24.58 -5.63
N ILE A 939 95.28 -24.48 -4.36
CA ILE A 939 95.83 -23.24 -3.77
C ILE A 939 97.05 -22.75 -4.56
N CYS A 940 98.04 -23.62 -4.85
CA CYS A 940 99.19 -23.26 -5.68
C CYS A 940 98.79 -22.76 -7.07
N SER A 941 97.74 -23.31 -7.68
CA SER A 941 97.25 -22.88 -9.00
C SER A 941 96.52 -21.53 -8.94
N ILE A 942 95.81 -21.27 -7.85
CA ILE A 942 95.00 -20.06 -7.64
C ILE A 942 95.87 -18.85 -7.28
N ILE A 943 96.97 -19.04 -6.54
CA ILE A 943 97.89 -17.96 -6.12
C ILE A 943 98.40 -17.15 -7.33
N ASP A 944 98.75 -17.81 -8.43
CA ASP A 944 99.24 -17.18 -9.66
C ASP A 944 98.16 -16.31 -10.33
N ILE A 945 96.94 -16.87 -10.46
CA ILE A 945 95.77 -16.17 -11.00
C ILE A 945 95.40 -14.94 -10.16
N LEU A 946 95.36 -15.08 -8.84
CA LEU A 946 95.06 -13.98 -7.93
C LEU A 946 96.14 -12.90 -7.97
N TYR A 947 97.42 -13.29 -7.95
CA TYR A 947 98.55 -12.35 -8.02
C TYR A 947 98.45 -11.48 -9.28
N HIS A 948 98.22 -12.09 -10.45
CA HIS A 948 98.07 -11.33 -11.69
C HIS A 948 96.82 -10.46 -11.70
N ALA A 949 95.66 -10.98 -11.29
CA ALA A 949 94.41 -10.20 -11.25
C ALA A 949 94.48 -9.00 -10.30
N PHE A 950 95.05 -9.15 -9.09
CA PHE A 950 95.20 -8.05 -8.15
C PHE A 950 96.31 -7.06 -8.54
N ASN A 951 97.34 -7.48 -9.28
CA ASN A 951 98.31 -6.56 -9.85
C ASN A 951 97.73 -5.78 -11.04
N ASP A 952 96.97 -6.40 -11.93
CA ASP A 952 96.23 -5.70 -12.98
C ASP A 952 95.24 -4.68 -12.39
N PHE A 953 94.55 -5.05 -11.29
CA PHE A 953 93.74 -4.12 -10.52
C PHE A 953 94.56 -2.95 -9.97
N ASN A 954 95.65 -3.20 -9.24
CA ASN A 954 96.48 -2.13 -8.68
C ASN A 954 97.09 -1.24 -9.76
N SER A 955 97.60 -1.80 -10.86
CA SER A 955 98.08 -1.05 -12.01
C SER A 955 96.97 -0.20 -12.63
N GLY A 956 95.77 -0.76 -12.81
CA GLY A 956 94.60 -0.04 -13.31
C GLY A 956 94.15 1.10 -12.38
N ILE A 957 94.29 0.97 -11.06
CA ILE A 957 93.96 2.04 -10.10
C ILE A 957 95.05 3.12 -10.04
N LEU A 958 96.32 2.74 -10.14
CA LEU A 958 97.47 3.64 -9.96
C LEU A 958 97.93 4.35 -11.25
N HIS A 959 97.55 3.86 -12.43
CA HIS A 959 97.96 4.46 -13.70
C HIS A 959 97.35 5.86 -13.89
N PRO A 960 98.14 6.94 -14.09
CA PRO A 960 97.62 8.32 -14.12
C PRO A 960 96.56 8.59 -15.19
N GLU A 961 96.61 7.89 -16.31
CA GLU A 961 95.64 8.02 -17.42
C GLU A 961 94.40 7.10 -17.25
N SER A 962 94.39 6.25 -16.22
CA SER A 962 93.27 5.37 -15.93
C SER A 962 92.25 6.04 -15.01
N SER A 963 90.96 5.84 -15.30
CA SER A 963 89.88 6.34 -14.46
C SER A 963 89.34 5.31 -13.45
N TRP A 964 89.87 4.07 -13.39
CA TRP A 964 89.35 2.97 -12.55
C TRP A 964 89.17 3.37 -11.08
N SER A 965 90.09 4.17 -10.55
CA SER A 965 90.07 4.77 -9.21
C SER A 965 88.73 5.43 -8.85
N SER A 966 88.11 6.12 -9.81
CA SER A 966 86.84 6.85 -9.67
C SER A 966 85.63 6.10 -10.24
N GLN A 967 85.86 5.07 -11.06
CA GLN A 967 84.79 4.30 -11.71
C GLN A 967 84.03 3.42 -10.70
N ARG A 968 82.70 3.42 -10.80
CA ARG A 968 81.82 2.42 -10.18
C ARG A 968 81.87 1.10 -10.97
N ILE A 969 81.51 0.01 -10.32
CA ILE A 969 81.33 -1.31 -10.95
C ILE A 969 80.10 -1.27 -11.88
N LYS A 970 80.30 -1.14 -13.19
CA LYS A 970 79.24 -1.31 -14.22
C LYS A 970 79.84 -1.82 -15.53
N SER A 971 79.06 -2.51 -16.36
CA SER A 971 79.59 -3.16 -17.58
C SER A 971 80.13 -2.18 -18.63
N THR A 972 79.87 -0.88 -18.48
CA THR A 972 80.32 0.22 -19.36
C THR A 972 81.50 1.02 -18.79
N THR A 973 82.10 0.61 -17.66
CA THR A 973 83.39 1.13 -17.17
C THR A 973 84.50 0.13 -17.42
N ASP A 974 85.73 0.60 -17.61
CA ASP A 974 86.91 -0.26 -17.81
C ASP A 974 87.16 -1.16 -16.60
N PHE A 975 86.96 -0.63 -15.39
CA PHE A 975 87.02 -1.37 -14.14
C PHE A 975 85.94 -2.46 -14.05
N GLY A 976 84.70 -2.18 -14.47
CA GLY A 976 83.66 -3.19 -14.55
C GLY A 976 83.91 -4.20 -15.68
N ALA A 977 84.49 -3.78 -16.80
CA ALA A 977 84.90 -4.68 -17.88
C ALA A 977 86.04 -5.62 -17.44
N PHE A 978 86.95 -5.15 -16.58
CA PHE A 978 87.93 -6.00 -15.90
C PHE A 978 87.26 -7.07 -15.02
N LEU A 979 86.38 -6.66 -14.09
CA LEU A 979 85.66 -7.61 -13.22
C LEU A 979 84.82 -8.62 -14.03
N LYS A 980 84.25 -8.21 -15.16
CA LYS A 980 83.55 -9.10 -16.10
C LYS A 980 84.48 -10.11 -16.75
N ARG A 981 85.71 -9.73 -17.13
CA ARG A 981 86.74 -10.67 -17.61
C ARG A 981 87.23 -11.61 -16.51
N SER A 982 87.20 -11.18 -15.25
CA SER A 982 87.46 -12.02 -14.07
C SER A 982 86.33 -12.99 -13.71
N GLY A 983 85.23 -13.03 -14.49
CA GLY A 983 84.16 -14.02 -14.37
C GLY A 983 82.87 -13.54 -13.71
N TYR A 984 82.82 -12.32 -13.18
CA TYR A 984 81.62 -11.80 -12.49
C TYR A 984 80.53 -11.30 -13.46
N ARG A 985 79.27 -11.46 -13.07
CA ARG A 985 78.11 -10.84 -13.73
C ARG A 985 77.97 -9.38 -13.28
N VAL A 986 78.57 -8.47 -14.05
CA VAL A 986 78.60 -7.04 -13.74
C VAL A 986 77.29 -6.33 -14.15
N PRO A 987 76.72 -5.42 -13.33
CA PRO A 987 75.48 -4.69 -13.65
C PRO A 987 75.54 -3.89 -14.96
N SER A 988 74.41 -3.79 -15.64
CA SER A 988 74.31 -3.24 -17.00
C SER A 988 74.36 -1.70 -17.06
N ASN A 989 73.70 -1.04 -16.12
CA ASN A 989 73.44 0.40 -16.15
C ASN A 989 73.83 1.09 -14.83
N ARG A 990 74.06 2.41 -14.88
CA ARG A 990 74.53 3.26 -13.77
C ARG A 990 73.71 3.12 -12.49
N ASP A 991 72.40 2.91 -12.60
CA ASP A 991 71.47 3.01 -11.48
C ASP A 991 70.71 1.71 -11.19
N ASN A 992 71.20 0.56 -11.68
CA ASN A 992 70.62 -0.76 -11.41
C ASN A 992 71.69 -1.75 -10.94
N ASN A 993 71.27 -2.77 -10.17
CA ASN A 993 72.09 -3.88 -9.67
C ASN A 993 71.58 -5.22 -10.22
N ASP A 994 71.39 -5.28 -11.55
CA ASP A 994 70.97 -6.44 -12.35
C ASP A 994 72.13 -7.41 -12.67
N GLY A 995 73.05 -7.54 -11.72
CA GLY A 995 74.19 -8.43 -11.74
C GLY A 995 74.65 -8.71 -10.32
N GLU A 996 75.62 -9.61 -10.18
CA GLU A 996 76.18 -10.09 -8.91
C GLU A 996 76.84 -8.98 -8.06
N LEU A 997 77.37 -7.95 -8.72
CA LEU A 997 78.20 -6.94 -8.08
C LEU A 997 77.45 -5.65 -7.72
N LYS A 998 77.87 -5.00 -6.63
CA LYS A 998 77.31 -3.76 -6.10
C LYS A 998 77.78 -2.55 -6.90
N ASN A 999 76.90 -2.03 -7.74
CA ASN A 999 77.06 -0.76 -8.44
C ASN A 999 76.54 0.41 -7.59
N LYS A 1000 77.39 0.98 -6.74
CA LYS A 1000 77.06 2.14 -5.89
C LYS A 1000 78.22 3.14 -5.77
N ASN A 1001 77.93 4.37 -5.34
CA ASN A 1001 78.94 5.42 -5.12
C ASN A 1001 79.95 5.07 -4.01
N ASP A 1002 79.57 4.22 -3.05
CA ASP A 1002 80.46 3.68 -2.00
C ASP A 1002 81.26 2.45 -2.46
N MET A 1003 81.22 2.11 -3.76
CA MET A 1003 81.88 0.95 -4.34
C MET A 1003 82.61 1.31 -5.65
N THR A 1004 83.52 2.29 -5.54
CA THR A 1004 84.46 2.67 -6.60
C THR A 1004 85.81 1.96 -6.44
N GLY A 1005 86.64 1.97 -7.49
CA GLY A 1005 87.96 1.34 -7.46
C GLY A 1005 88.84 1.77 -6.27
N ASN A 1006 88.87 3.07 -5.93
CA ASN A 1006 89.62 3.56 -4.76
C ASN A 1006 89.08 3.03 -3.43
N VAL A 1007 87.75 2.95 -3.27
CA VAL A 1007 87.15 2.42 -2.03
C VAL A 1007 87.45 0.93 -1.88
N ILE A 1008 87.45 0.19 -2.99
CA ILE A 1008 87.80 -1.23 -3.02
C ILE A 1008 89.29 -1.43 -2.69
N LYS A 1009 90.18 -0.61 -3.28
CA LYS A 1009 91.61 -0.62 -2.93
C LYS A 1009 91.82 -0.35 -1.43
N ALA A 1010 91.15 0.64 -0.86
CA ALA A 1010 91.21 0.93 0.58
C ALA A 1010 90.67 -0.20 1.48
N LYS A 1011 89.71 -1.02 0.99
CA LYS A 1011 89.21 -2.22 1.69
C LYS A 1011 90.17 -3.40 1.63
N ILE A 1012 91.02 -3.48 0.59
CA ILE A 1012 92.05 -4.52 0.43
C ILE A 1012 93.34 -4.15 1.17
N ASP A 1013 93.75 -2.88 1.12
CA ASP A 1013 94.97 -2.34 1.75
C ASP A 1013 94.82 -2.15 3.28
N VAL A 1014 94.22 -3.14 3.96
CA VAL A 1014 94.12 -3.18 5.41
C VAL A 1014 95.36 -3.85 5.99
N ARG A 1015 95.96 -3.19 7.00
CA ARG A 1015 97.10 -3.72 7.78
C ARG A 1015 96.72 -5.04 8.46
N ILE A 1016 97.61 -6.03 8.34
CA ILE A 1016 97.49 -7.34 8.98
C ILE A 1016 98.21 -7.28 10.34
N ASN A 1017 97.43 -7.31 11.41
CA ASN A 1017 97.95 -7.32 12.79
C ASN A 1017 98.26 -8.76 13.24
N ALA A 1018 99.19 -9.43 12.56
CA ALA A 1018 99.65 -10.78 12.90
C ALA A 1018 101.18 -10.87 12.92
N GLN A 1019 101.74 -11.67 13.83
CA GLN A 1019 103.17 -11.96 13.88
C GLN A 1019 103.54 -12.91 12.73
N LEU A 1020 103.98 -12.33 11.60
CA LEU A 1020 104.36 -13.03 10.38
C LEU A 1020 105.85 -12.78 10.06
N GLU A 1021 106.74 -13.26 10.94
CA GLU A 1021 108.20 -13.07 10.85
C GLU A 1021 108.79 -13.56 9.52
N THR A 1022 108.25 -14.66 8.96
CA THR A 1022 108.68 -15.19 7.65
C THR A 1022 108.33 -14.22 6.51
N VAL A 1023 107.19 -13.51 6.60
CA VAL A 1023 106.79 -12.52 5.59
C VAL A 1023 107.56 -11.20 5.77
N ALA A 1024 107.71 -10.74 7.02
CA ALA A 1024 108.47 -9.53 7.34
C ALA A 1024 109.95 -9.64 6.88
N SER A 1025 110.60 -10.76 7.19
CA SER A 1025 111.98 -11.04 6.77
C SER A 1025 112.13 -11.19 5.25
N TRP A 1026 111.11 -11.73 4.56
CA TRP A 1026 111.08 -11.74 3.09
C TRP A 1026 110.93 -10.33 2.49
N LYS A 1027 110.09 -9.48 3.10
CA LYS A 1027 109.87 -8.09 2.67
C LYS A 1027 111.11 -7.21 2.86
N LYS A 1028 112.01 -7.58 3.78
CA LYS A 1028 113.28 -6.89 4.13
C LYS A 1028 113.09 -5.45 4.62
N THR A 1029 111.98 -5.18 5.28
CA THR A 1029 111.64 -3.85 5.83
C THR A 1029 110.87 -4.03 7.12
N ASP A 1030 111.05 -3.12 8.09
CA ASP A 1030 110.22 -3.04 9.30
C ASP A 1030 108.82 -2.43 9.02
N SER A 1031 108.36 -2.48 7.78
CA SER A 1031 107.09 -1.89 7.36
C SER A 1031 105.90 -2.85 7.55
N ASP A 1032 104.74 -2.26 7.79
CA ASP A 1032 103.48 -2.97 7.96
C ASP A 1032 103.17 -3.95 6.83
N ILE A 1033 102.55 -5.08 7.17
CA ILE A 1033 102.17 -6.14 6.24
C ILE A 1033 100.72 -5.94 5.82
N TYR A 1034 100.45 -5.98 4.51
CA TYR A 1034 99.13 -5.83 3.91
C TYR A 1034 98.74 -7.09 3.11
N PHE A 1035 97.47 -7.19 2.69
CA PHE A 1035 96.98 -8.32 1.88
C PHE A 1035 97.87 -8.60 0.65
N MET A 1036 98.26 -7.54 -0.07
CA MET A 1036 99.14 -7.67 -1.24
C MET A 1036 100.52 -8.22 -0.88
N ASP A 1037 101.07 -7.93 0.31
CA ASP A 1037 102.35 -8.50 0.73
C ASP A 1037 102.26 -10.02 0.92
N LEU A 1038 101.15 -10.53 1.45
CA LEU A 1038 100.94 -11.99 1.57
C LEU A 1038 100.86 -12.67 0.20
N LEU A 1039 100.07 -12.09 -0.71
CA LEU A 1039 99.88 -12.63 -2.05
C LEU A 1039 101.20 -12.59 -2.85
N ASN A 1040 101.94 -11.47 -2.74
CA ASN A 1040 103.28 -11.33 -3.30
C ASN A 1040 104.25 -12.36 -2.72
N PHE A 1041 104.28 -12.54 -1.40
CA PHE A 1041 105.14 -13.51 -0.73
C PHE A 1041 104.87 -14.94 -1.24
N LEU A 1042 103.61 -15.37 -1.23
CA LEU A 1042 103.20 -16.70 -1.66
C LEU A 1042 103.54 -16.96 -3.14
N TYR A 1043 103.27 -15.99 -4.02
CA TYR A 1043 103.64 -16.06 -5.44
C TYR A 1043 105.16 -16.24 -5.62
N HIS A 1044 105.99 -15.44 -4.95
CA HIS A 1044 107.45 -15.51 -5.09
C HIS A 1044 108.05 -16.80 -4.51
N VAL A 1045 107.51 -17.31 -3.40
CA VAL A 1045 107.94 -18.61 -2.83
C VAL A 1045 107.57 -19.75 -3.78
N LEU A 1046 106.35 -19.73 -4.35
CA LEU A 1046 105.89 -20.74 -5.30
C LEU A 1046 106.71 -20.72 -6.60
N HIS A 1047 106.98 -19.55 -7.18
CA HIS A 1047 107.84 -19.43 -8.36
C HIS A 1047 109.30 -19.80 -8.08
N ALA A 1048 109.82 -19.54 -6.87
CA ALA A 1048 111.14 -20.04 -6.47
C ALA A 1048 111.17 -21.58 -6.38
N TYR A 1049 110.12 -22.20 -5.84
CA TYR A 1049 109.94 -23.65 -5.83
C TYR A 1049 109.91 -24.23 -7.25
N PHE A 1050 109.09 -23.68 -8.15
CA PHE A 1050 109.04 -24.12 -9.55
C PHE A 1050 110.41 -24.03 -10.23
N ARG A 1051 111.10 -22.88 -10.12
CA ARG A 1051 112.45 -22.67 -10.69
C ARG A 1051 113.43 -23.74 -10.23
N VAL A 1052 113.47 -24.06 -8.94
CA VAL A 1052 114.35 -25.11 -8.39
C VAL A 1052 113.96 -26.50 -8.89
N CYS A 1053 112.66 -26.83 -8.91
CA CYS A 1053 112.18 -28.14 -9.34
C CYS A 1053 112.39 -28.43 -10.84
N HIS A 1054 112.48 -27.41 -11.70
CA HIS A 1054 112.81 -27.62 -13.11
C HIS A 1054 114.24 -28.09 -13.39
N TYR A 1055 115.16 -27.98 -12.42
CA TYR A 1055 116.51 -28.56 -12.50
C TYR A 1055 116.58 -30.03 -12.05
N GLN A 1056 115.46 -30.66 -11.71
CA GLN A 1056 115.44 -32.06 -11.27
C GLN A 1056 115.64 -33.04 -12.44
N ILE A 1057 116.90 -33.36 -12.74
CA ILE A 1057 117.26 -34.43 -13.66
C ILE A 1057 116.84 -35.77 -13.02
N TYR A 1058 115.83 -36.42 -13.58
CA TYR A 1058 115.46 -37.78 -13.19
C TYR A 1058 116.52 -38.77 -13.69
N ASP A 1059 116.93 -39.73 -12.86
CA ASP A 1059 117.89 -40.81 -13.21
C ASP A 1059 117.48 -41.63 -14.44
N ARG A 1060 116.21 -41.52 -14.86
CA ARG A 1060 115.65 -42.12 -16.07
C ARG A 1060 114.70 -41.13 -16.75
N PRO A 1061 115.18 -40.22 -17.61
CA PRO A 1061 114.31 -39.32 -18.35
C PRO A 1061 113.37 -40.14 -19.25
N ARG A 1062 112.06 -39.94 -19.10
CA ARG A 1062 111.04 -40.54 -19.97
C ARG A 1062 110.49 -39.48 -20.92
N GLN A 1063 110.44 -39.80 -22.21
CA GLN A 1063 109.76 -38.98 -23.21
C GLN A 1063 108.29 -38.73 -22.82
N PRO A 1064 107.74 -37.50 -23.00
CA PRO A 1064 106.38 -37.17 -22.59
C PRO A 1064 105.35 -37.86 -23.50
N THR A 1065 104.68 -38.89 -22.98
CA THR A 1065 103.73 -39.76 -23.71
C THR A 1065 102.26 -39.35 -23.62
N THR A 1066 101.91 -38.32 -22.85
CA THR A 1066 100.51 -37.86 -22.68
C THR A 1066 100.45 -36.35 -22.80
N VAL A 1067 99.29 -35.78 -23.12
CA VAL A 1067 99.10 -34.32 -23.14
C VAL A 1067 99.46 -33.69 -21.79
N SER A 1068 99.17 -34.36 -20.67
CA SER A 1068 99.58 -33.90 -19.33
C SER A 1068 101.10 -33.89 -19.15
N HIS A 1069 101.81 -34.95 -19.58
CA HIS A 1069 103.28 -34.98 -19.56
C HIS A 1069 103.88 -33.93 -20.50
N MET A 1070 103.28 -33.71 -21.67
CA MET A 1070 103.71 -32.67 -22.62
C MET A 1070 103.50 -31.27 -22.02
N LEU A 1071 102.36 -30.99 -21.40
CA LEU A 1071 102.10 -29.71 -20.73
C LEU A 1071 103.03 -29.46 -19.54
N GLN A 1072 103.31 -30.48 -18.72
CA GLN A 1072 104.30 -30.39 -17.62
C GLN A 1072 105.72 -30.14 -18.13
N TRP A 1073 106.06 -30.66 -19.30
CA TRP A 1073 107.35 -30.43 -19.95
C TRP A 1073 107.43 -29.03 -20.58
N LEU A 1074 106.35 -28.60 -21.24
CA LEU A 1074 106.20 -27.27 -21.86
C LEU A 1074 106.16 -26.13 -20.83
N SER A 1075 105.52 -26.30 -19.68
CA SER A 1075 105.51 -25.28 -18.63
C SER A 1075 106.90 -25.05 -18.03
N GLY A 1076 107.76 -26.09 -18.00
CA GLY A 1076 109.18 -25.95 -17.68
C GLY A 1076 109.96 -25.10 -18.68
N LEU A 1077 109.63 -25.15 -19.99
CA LEU A 1077 110.30 -24.32 -21.00
C LEU A 1077 110.08 -22.81 -20.77
N GLY A 1078 108.96 -22.41 -20.18
CA GLY A 1078 108.69 -21.01 -19.82
C GLY A 1078 109.54 -20.48 -18.66
N ILE A 1079 110.16 -21.39 -17.88
CA ILE A 1079 110.92 -21.07 -16.66
C ILE A 1079 112.44 -21.29 -16.88
N ILE A 1080 112.85 -21.91 -17.99
CA ILE A 1080 114.26 -22.05 -18.40
C ILE A 1080 114.78 -20.71 -18.99
N PRO A 1081 115.75 -20.02 -18.37
CA PRO A 1081 116.25 -18.75 -18.89
C PRO A 1081 117.19 -18.91 -20.10
N CYS A 1082 117.70 -20.13 -20.34
CA CYS A 1082 118.78 -20.40 -21.30
C CYS A 1082 118.41 -20.24 -22.78
N PHE A 1083 117.16 -19.87 -23.11
CA PHE A 1083 116.67 -19.84 -24.49
C PHE A 1083 115.73 -18.66 -24.84
N PRO A 1084 116.18 -17.38 -24.77
CA PRO A 1084 115.39 -16.26 -25.30
C PRO A 1084 115.25 -16.32 -26.83
N ASN A 1085 116.35 -16.62 -27.53
CA ASN A 1085 116.41 -16.57 -28.99
C ASN A 1085 115.70 -17.73 -29.70
N SER A 1086 115.31 -18.80 -29.00
CA SER A 1086 114.53 -19.88 -29.60
C SER A 1086 113.03 -19.62 -29.62
N LYS A 1087 112.51 -18.52 -29.04
CA LYS A 1087 111.08 -18.18 -29.16
C LYS A 1087 110.62 -18.07 -30.62
N HIS A 1088 111.47 -17.54 -31.51
CA HIS A 1088 111.19 -17.56 -32.95
C HIS A 1088 111.38 -18.95 -33.57
N THR A 1089 112.45 -19.67 -33.22
CA THR A 1089 112.75 -21.00 -33.79
C THR A 1089 111.71 -22.06 -33.41
N LEU A 1090 111.29 -22.13 -32.14
CA LEU A 1090 110.22 -22.99 -31.65
C LEU A 1090 108.86 -22.56 -32.17
N ARG A 1091 108.56 -21.25 -32.27
CA ARG A 1091 107.33 -20.78 -32.91
C ARG A 1091 107.27 -21.19 -34.38
N ASN A 1092 108.37 -21.05 -35.12
CA ASN A 1092 108.47 -21.49 -36.51
C ASN A 1092 108.43 -23.03 -36.63
N TYR A 1093 109.01 -23.77 -35.68
CA TYR A 1093 108.94 -25.22 -35.64
C TYR A 1093 107.53 -25.72 -35.31
N PHE A 1094 106.78 -25.06 -34.42
CA PHE A 1094 105.38 -25.36 -34.14
C PHE A 1094 104.45 -24.94 -35.28
N ILE A 1095 104.67 -23.79 -35.92
CA ILE A 1095 103.95 -23.39 -37.14
C ILE A 1095 104.21 -24.41 -38.26
N SER A 1096 105.46 -24.86 -38.43
CA SER A 1096 105.82 -25.96 -39.33
C SER A 1096 105.10 -27.25 -38.96
N LEU A 1097 105.11 -27.67 -37.70
CA LEU A 1097 104.49 -28.91 -37.23
C LEU A 1097 102.95 -28.89 -37.37
N ILE A 1098 102.32 -27.72 -37.16
CA ILE A 1098 100.89 -27.49 -37.35
C ILE A 1098 100.54 -27.50 -38.84
N ASN A 1099 101.28 -26.77 -39.68
CA ASN A 1099 101.06 -26.74 -41.13
C ASN A 1099 101.31 -28.11 -41.78
N THR A 1100 102.27 -28.89 -41.28
CA THR A 1100 102.56 -30.25 -41.78
C THR A 1100 101.56 -31.30 -41.29
N LYS A 1101 100.78 -31.02 -40.23
CA LYS A 1101 99.70 -31.90 -39.75
C LYS A 1101 98.29 -31.47 -40.16
N MET A 1102 98.08 -30.23 -40.57
CA MET A 1102 96.80 -29.76 -41.13
C MET A 1102 96.45 -30.38 -42.49
N THR A 1103 97.40 -31.03 -43.17
CA THR A 1103 97.17 -31.69 -44.47
C THR A 1103 96.39 -33.01 -44.37
N ILE A 1104 96.00 -33.47 -43.17
CA ILE A 1104 95.36 -34.80 -42.96
C ILE A 1104 94.12 -34.72 -42.05
N ILE A 1105 93.23 -33.73 -42.21
CA ILE A 1105 91.82 -33.83 -41.77
C ILE A 1105 90.89 -33.09 -42.76
N PRO A 1106 90.17 -33.83 -43.62
CA PRO A 1106 88.86 -33.39 -44.11
C PRO A 1106 87.79 -34.48 -43.95
N GLN A 1107 87.57 -34.94 -42.71
CA GLN A 1107 86.37 -35.68 -42.28
C GLN A 1107 86.00 -35.22 -40.86
N PHE A 1108 84.70 -35.22 -40.54
CA PHE A 1108 84.10 -34.74 -39.28
C PHE A 1108 83.99 -33.22 -39.07
N LEU A 1109 83.22 -32.58 -39.96
CA LEU A 1109 82.31 -31.48 -39.59
C LEU A 1109 80.90 -31.82 -40.08
N PRO A 1110 79.90 -31.87 -39.19
CA PRO A 1110 78.53 -31.52 -39.51
C PRO A 1110 78.31 -30.04 -39.17
N THR A 1111 77.87 -29.26 -40.15
CA THR A 1111 77.40 -27.89 -39.97
C THR A 1111 75.96 -27.88 -39.43
N ASN A 1112 75.78 -27.40 -38.19
CA ASN A 1112 74.75 -26.42 -37.77
C ASN A 1112 74.82 -26.21 -36.26
#